data_AF-A0A2U9BFA1-F1
#
_entry.id   AF-A0A2U9BFA1-F1
#
_cell.length_a   1.000
_cell.length_b   1.000
_cell.length_c   1.000
_cell.angle_alpha   90.00
_cell.angle_beta   90.00
_cell.angle_gamma   90.00
#
_symmetry.space_group_name_H-M   'P 1'
#
loop_
_entity.id
_entity.type
_entity.pdbx_description
1 polymer ?
#
loop_
_entity_poly.entity_id
_entity_poly.type
_entity_poly.pdbx_seq_one_letter_code
_entity_poly.pdbx_strand_id
1 'polypeptide(L)'
;MKLTDNVLRSFRVAKVFRENSDKINCFDFSSNGETIISSSDDDSLVLYDCQEGKPKRTLYSKKYGVDLIRYTHAANTVVYSSNKIDDTIRYLSLHDNKYIRYFPGHSKRVTSLSMSPVDDTFISGSLDKTIRLWDLRSPNCQGLMHLQGKPVCSFDPEGLIFSAGINSEMVKLYDLRSFDKGPFATFKIQYDRTCEWTGLKFSNDGKLILLSTNGGALRILDAFKGVVLHSFGGYNNSKGVTLEASFTPDSQFVMIGSEDGKIHVWNAESGMKVALLDGKHTGPITCLQFNPKFMTFASACSNMEEETADPTMFLALVVTPELRQFLARARGGAVRLIKVRIQDEQLVLGAYREPEKSWEQDYNRFLLPLLDDEEPCYILYRLDSQNAQGYEWIFISWSPDQSPVKQKMLYAATRATVKKEFGGGHVKYEMFGTAEEDICLMGYQHHVSSCSGPAPLTLAEQELQRIKITEGRVKQVTTEMSVETKHQTIQGLAFPLQQTAKRALQQLAQKHINYIQLRLDVQKEIIELVHSNPTETRDLPSRVPKDTPRYHFFLYKHSHEGDYLESVVFIYSMPGYSCSIKERMLYSSCKSRLLEEVEKDYHLEIIKKLEIEIGDELTEEFLYDEVHPKQHAHKQAFAKPRGPAGKRGHKRLIKGTGGNMQNS
;
A
#
# COMPACT_ATOMS: atom_id res chain seq x y z
N MET A 1 3.25 16.61 12.86
CA MET A 1 2.96 16.83 14.29
C MET A 1 4.31 17.09 14.94
N LYS A 2 4.55 18.28 15.51
CA LYS A 2 5.86 18.64 16.07
C LYS A 2 5.86 18.33 17.56
N LEU A 3 6.79 17.50 18.03
CA LEU A 3 6.97 17.18 19.44
C LEU A 3 7.74 18.30 20.12
N THR A 4 7.47 18.48 21.41
CA THR A 4 8.22 19.42 22.26
C THR A 4 8.69 18.68 23.49
N ASP A 5 9.75 19.18 24.12
CA ASP A 5 10.34 18.59 25.32
C ASP A 5 9.31 18.35 26.44
N ASN A 6 8.39 19.30 26.62
CA ASN A 6 7.35 19.20 27.64
C ASN A 6 6.35 18.08 27.34
N VAL A 7 5.96 17.90 26.08
CA VAL A 7 5.08 16.81 25.65
C VAL A 7 5.78 15.47 25.84
N LEU A 8 7.09 15.39 25.55
CA LEU A 8 7.87 14.17 25.79
C LEU A 8 7.94 13.81 27.27
N ARG A 9 8.06 14.80 28.17
CA ARG A 9 8.06 14.58 29.61
C ARG A 9 6.70 14.17 30.17
N SER A 10 5.61 14.48 29.48
CA SER A 10 4.25 14.13 29.92
C SER A 10 3.81 12.73 29.49
N PHE A 11 4.60 11.97 28.72
CA PHE A 11 4.22 10.60 28.37
C PHE A 11 4.11 9.73 29.64
N ARG A 12 2.92 9.15 29.90
CA ARG A 12 2.66 8.12 30.92
C ARG A 12 1.89 6.92 30.41
N VAL A 13 2.19 5.72 30.92
CA VAL A 13 1.51 4.46 30.58
C VAL A 13 -0.02 4.61 30.44
N ALA A 14 -0.60 4.33 29.26
CA ALA A 14 -2.05 4.27 29.11
C ALA A 14 -2.61 2.85 29.07
N LYS A 15 -1.88 1.89 28.50
CA LYS A 15 -2.31 0.48 28.46
C LYS A 15 -1.16 -0.51 28.50
N VAL A 16 -1.45 -1.75 28.92
CA VAL A 16 -0.50 -2.84 29.22
C VAL A 16 -1.17 -4.15 28.78
N PHE A 17 -0.53 -4.96 27.92
CA PHE A 17 -1.14 -6.17 27.30
C PHE A 17 -0.49 -7.52 27.68
N ARG A 18 -0.97 -8.20 28.71
CA ARG A 18 -0.34 -9.44 29.23
C ARG A 18 -0.74 -10.74 28.53
N GLU A 19 -1.00 -10.69 27.23
CA GLU A 19 -1.57 -11.85 26.52
C GLU A 19 -0.52 -12.76 25.89
N ASN A 20 0.70 -12.26 25.65
CA ASN A 20 1.76 -13.05 25.05
C ASN A 20 2.39 -13.92 26.14
N SER A 21 2.59 -15.19 25.82
CA SER A 21 3.14 -16.15 26.77
C SER A 21 4.67 -16.08 26.84
N ASP A 22 5.29 -15.59 25.78
CA ASP A 22 6.75 -15.58 25.62
C ASP A 22 7.24 -14.23 25.08
N LYS A 23 8.56 -14.10 24.97
CA LYS A 23 9.27 -12.90 24.56
C LYS A 23 8.80 -12.39 23.19
N ILE A 24 8.61 -11.06 23.12
CA ILE A 24 8.34 -10.37 21.87
C ILE A 24 9.67 -10.05 21.15
N ASN A 25 9.75 -10.51 19.89
CA ASN A 25 10.91 -10.35 19.02
C ASN A 25 10.90 -9.03 18.26
N CYS A 26 9.74 -8.61 17.77
CA CYS A 26 9.63 -7.40 16.96
C CYS A 26 8.20 -6.84 16.93
N PHE A 27 8.10 -5.52 16.73
CA PHE A 27 6.87 -4.82 16.38
C PHE A 27 6.98 -4.13 15.03
N ASP A 28 5.81 -3.87 14.44
CA ASP A 28 5.69 -2.82 13.44
C ASP A 28 4.32 -2.13 13.50
N PHE A 29 4.28 -0.83 13.19
CA PHE A 29 3.04 -0.08 13.04
C PHE A 29 2.58 -0.10 11.59
N SER A 30 1.26 -0.12 11.38
CA SER A 30 0.70 0.14 10.06
C SER A 30 0.98 1.60 9.65
N SER A 31 1.04 1.86 8.34
CA SER A 31 1.30 3.20 7.78
C SER A 31 0.28 4.26 8.21
N ASN A 32 -0.96 3.85 8.52
CA ASN A 32 -2.00 4.71 9.07
C ASN A 32 -1.93 4.86 10.61
N GLY A 33 -1.05 4.13 11.29
CA GLY A 33 -0.86 4.16 12.74
C GLY A 33 -1.99 3.53 13.56
N GLU A 34 -3.03 2.98 12.93
CA GLU A 34 -4.21 2.47 13.64
C GLU A 34 -3.99 1.10 14.25
N THR A 35 -3.09 0.30 13.68
CA THR A 35 -2.81 -1.06 14.13
C THR A 35 -1.32 -1.27 14.34
N ILE A 36 -1.00 -2.14 15.29
CA ILE A 36 0.35 -2.65 15.51
C ILE A 36 0.32 -4.16 15.38
N ILE A 37 1.40 -4.73 14.86
CA ILE A 37 1.60 -6.17 14.89
C ILE A 37 2.81 -6.50 15.73
N SER A 38 2.67 -7.56 16.51
CA SER A 38 3.75 -8.15 17.30
C SER A 38 4.08 -9.53 16.82
N SER A 39 5.34 -9.90 17.01
CA SER A 39 5.88 -11.24 16.76
C SER A 39 6.53 -11.74 18.04
N SER A 40 6.29 -13.00 18.39
CA SER A 40 6.68 -13.57 19.67
C SER A 40 7.28 -14.98 19.50
N ASP A 41 8.13 -15.38 20.43
CA ASP A 41 8.78 -16.69 20.47
C ASP A 41 7.78 -17.85 20.65
N ASP A 42 6.56 -17.57 21.14
CA ASP A 42 5.44 -18.53 21.20
C ASP A 42 4.77 -18.82 19.84
N ASP A 43 5.46 -18.52 18.73
CA ASP A 43 5.01 -18.63 17.34
C ASP A 43 3.78 -17.76 17.01
N SER A 44 3.41 -16.81 17.88
CA SER A 44 2.22 -15.98 17.73
C SER A 44 2.50 -14.65 17.01
N LEU A 45 1.46 -14.20 16.31
CA LEU A 45 1.37 -12.92 15.64
C LEU A 45 0.12 -12.20 16.16
N VAL A 46 0.30 -11.26 17.08
CA VAL A 46 -0.83 -10.54 17.68
C VAL A 46 -0.97 -9.17 17.05
N LEU A 47 -2.15 -8.93 16.46
CA LEU A 47 -2.59 -7.66 15.92
C LEU A 47 -3.34 -6.89 17.00
N TYR A 48 -2.86 -5.71 17.38
CA TYR A 48 -3.56 -4.82 18.31
C TYR A 48 -4.11 -3.59 17.59
N ASP A 49 -5.30 -3.19 18.03
CA ASP A 49 -5.91 -1.92 17.67
C ASP A 49 -5.35 -0.83 18.59
N CYS A 50 -4.68 0.17 18.02
CA CYS A 50 -4.06 1.26 18.77
C CYS A 50 -5.09 2.23 19.36
N GLN A 51 -6.29 2.28 18.80
CA GLN A 51 -7.34 3.20 19.23
C GLN A 51 -8.13 2.62 20.42
N GLU A 52 -8.59 1.37 20.31
CA GLU A 52 -9.27 0.70 21.43
C GLU A 52 -8.28 0.18 22.49
N GLY A 53 -7.00 0.07 22.09
CA GLY A 53 -5.97 -0.58 22.86
C GLY A 53 -6.34 -2.04 23.14
N LYS A 54 -6.87 -2.79 22.18
CA LYS A 54 -7.27 -4.19 22.42
C LYS A 54 -6.61 -5.10 21.38
N PRO A 55 -6.29 -6.35 21.74
CA PRO A 55 -5.97 -7.36 20.74
C PRO A 55 -7.18 -7.51 19.81
N LYS A 56 -6.94 -7.32 18.51
CA LYS A 56 -7.96 -7.52 17.49
C LYS A 56 -7.97 -8.97 17.03
N ARG A 57 -6.79 -9.55 16.86
CA ARG A 57 -6.63 -10.91 16.36
C ARG A 57 -5.27 -11.49 16.69
N THR A 58 -5.25 -12.76 17.04
CA THR A 58 -4.01 -13.56 17.16
C THR A 58 -3.96 -14.58 16.04
N LEU A 59 -2.85 -14.60 15.31
CA LEU A 59 -2.51 -15.60 14.30
C LEU A 59 -1.34 -16.44 14.82
N TYR A 60 -1.17 -17.64 14.30
CA TYR A 60 -0.10 -18.54 14.72
C TYR A 60 0.63 -19.11 13.51
N SER A 61 1.97 -19.07 13.55
CA SER A 61 2.85 -19.74 12.60
C SER A 61 3.60 -20.90 13.24
N LYS A 62 2.89 -21.79 13.95
CA LYS A 62 3.47 -22.89 14.76
C LYS A 62 4.50 -23.75 14.04
N LYS A 63 4.32 -23.92 12.73
CA LYS A 63 5.20 -24.74 11.90
C LYS A 63 6.54 -24.06 11.66
N TYR A 64 6.57 -22.75 11.39
CA TYR A 64 7.77 -22.07 10.90
C TYR A 64 8.38 -21.09 11.90
N GLY A 65 7.63 -20.72 12.95
CA GLY A 65 8.01 -19.67 13.89
C GLY A 65 8.06 -18.29 13.24
N VAL A 66 8.28 -17.28 14.08
CA VAL A 66 8.26 -15.85 13.70
C VAL A 66 9.34 -15.11 14.49
N ASP A 67 10.13 -14.30 13.79
CA ASP A 67 11.18 -13.47 14.39
C ASP A 67 10.98 -11.98 14.07
N LEU A 68 11.42 -11.51 12.91
CA LEU A 68 11.22 -10.12 12.48
C LEU A 68 9.89 -9.99 11.73
N ILE A 69 9.17 -8.89 11.94
CA ILE A 69 7.92 -8.59 11.23
C ILE A 69 7.83 -7.15 10.78
N ARG A 70 7.30 -6.93 9.57
CA ARG A 70 7.00 -5.61 9.00
C ARG A 70 5.65 -5.58 8.30
N TYR A 71 4.94 -4.48 8.43
CA TYR A 71 3.79 -4.15 7.60
C TYR A 71 4.22 -3.83 6.18
N THR A 72 3.44 -4.30 5.22
CA THR A 72 3.53 -3.79 3.84
C THR A 72 2.70 -2.51 3.69
N HIS A 73 2.73 -1.89 2.51
CA HIS A 73 1.91 -0.71 2.21
C HIS A 73 0.40 -0.95 2.34
N ALA A 74 -0.03 -2.20 2.14
CA ALA A 74 -1.40 -2.60 2.41
C ALA A 74 -1.59 -2.94 3.90
N ALA A 75 -2.63 -2.34 4.51
CA ALA A 75 -2.88 -2.39 5.95
C ALA A 75 -3.16 -3.79 6.53
N ASN A 76 -3.55 -4.76 5.69
CA ASN A 76 -3.93 -6.11 6.13
C ASN A 76 -2.89 -7.17 5.75
N THR A 77 -1.68 -6.78 5.37
CA THR A 77 -0.67 -7.72 4.88
C THR A 77 0.70 -7.39 5.49
N VAL A 78 1.45 -8.45 5.78
CA VAL A 78 2.72 -8.36 6.52
C VAL A 78 3.75 -9.31 5.94
N VAL A 79 5.01 -8.93 6.07
CA VAL A 79 6.16 -9.78 5.78
C VAL A 79 6.85 -10.11 7.10
N TYR A 80 7.18 -11.38 7.30
CA TYR A 80 7.92 -11.81 8.49
C TYR A 80 8.98 -12.86 8.15
N SER A 81 10.04 -12.92 8.96
CA SER A 81 11.07 -13.96 8.87
C SER A 81 10.76 -15.13 9.80
N SER A 82 10.98 -16.34 9.31
CA SER A 82 10.88 -17.54 10.14
C SER A 82 12.20 -17.87 10.83
N ASN A 83 12.10 -18.61 11.94
CA ASN A 83 13.22 -18.93 12.81
C ASN A 83 13.22 -20.39 13.32
N LYS A 84 12.27 -21.24 12.88
CA LYS A 84 12.08 -22.60 13.42
C LYS A 84 12.55 -23.71 12.46
N ILE A 85 11.91 -23.83 11.30
CA ILE A 85 12.23 -24.88 10.30
C ILE A 85 13.24 -24.36 9.27
N ASP A 86 13.02 -23.14 8.80
CA ASP A 86 13.81 -22.50 7.76
C ASP A 86 13.87 -20.99 7.99
N ASP A 87 14.84 -20.35 7.34
CA ASP A 87 15.05 -18.90 7.42
C ASP A 87 14.36 -18.15 6.27
N THR A 88 13.30 -18.74 5.70
CA THR A 88 12.58 -18.14 4.58
C THR A 88 11.67 -17.02 5.06
N ILE A 89 11.54 -15.99 4.22
CA ILE A 89 10.69 -14.82 4.52
C ILE A 89 9.31 -15.08 3.92
N ARG A 90 8.25 -14.75 4.67
CA ARG A 90 6.87 -15.10 4.33
C ARG A 90 6.00 -13.86 4.23
N TYR A 91 5.22 -13.79 3.16
CA TYR A 91 4.20 -12.76 2.95
C TYR A 91 2.83 -13.30 3.34
N LEU A 92 2.20 -12.69 4.35
CA LEU A 92 0.98 -13.18 5.00
C LEU A 92 -0.15 -12.15 4.91
N SER A 93 -1.34 -12.60 4.52
CA SER A 93 -2.59 -11.85 4.70
C SER A 93 -3.13 -12.03 6.11
N LEU A 94 -3.23 -10.93 6.86
CA LEU A 94 -3.80 -10.91 8.21
C LEU A 94 -5.30 -11.15 8.22
N HIS A 95 -6.01 -10.75 7.16
CA HIS A 95 -7.45 -10.92 7.04
C HIS A 95 -7.82 -12.39 6.85
N ASP A 96 -7.14 -13.09 5.94
CA ASP A 96 -7.47 -14.47 5.60
C ASP A 96 -6.63 -15.51 6.33
N ASN A 97 -5.59 -15.08 7.04
CA ASN A 97 -4.53 -15.95 7.59
C ASN A 97 -3.95 -16.90 6.52
N LYS A 98 -3.69 -16.34 5.33
CA LYS A 98 -3.17 -17.09 4.17
C LYS A 98 -1.83 -16.54 3.75
N TYR A 99 -0.90 -17.45 3.51
CA TYR A 99 0.37 -17.14 2.86
C TYR A 99 0.10 -16.74 1.42
N ILE A 100 0.43 -15.50 1.09
CA ILE A 100 0.33 -14.96 -0.26
C ILE A 100 1.55 -15.42 -1.07
N ARG A 101 2.74 -15.35 -0.46
CA ARG A 101 4.01 -15.66 -1.12
C ARG A 101 5.09 -16.07 -0.13
N TYR A 102 6.09 -16.78 -0.64
CA TYR A 102 7.29 -17.19 0.08
C TYR A 102 8.51 -16.64 -0.67
N PHE A 103 9.52 -16.20 0.07
CA PHE A 103 10.78 -15.70 -0.46
C PHE A 103 11.92 -16.62 0.03
N PRO A 104 12.12 -17.76 -0.66
CA PRO A 104 13.18 -18.68 -0.31
C PRO A 104 14.54 -18.15 -0.78
N GLY A 105 15.58 -18.34 0.04
CA GLY A 105 16.94 -18.07 -0.41
C GLY A 105 17.96 -17.79 0.68
N HIS A 106 17.55 -17.24 1.82
CA HIS A 106 18.44 -17.14 2.97
C HIS A 106 18.73 -18.53 3.54
N SER A 107 19.99 -18.75 3.91
CA SER A 107 20.47 -20.02 4.46
C SER A 107 20.74 -19.99 5.96
N LYS A 108 20.60 -18.80 6.56
CA LYS A 108 20.72 -18.56 8.00
C LYS A 108 19.75 -17.47 8.43
N ARG A 109 19.56 -17.34 9.75
CA ARG A 109 18.66 -16.37 10.39
C ARG A 109 18.78 -14.97 9.79
N VAL A 110 17.62 -14.40 9.47
CA VAL A 110 17.47 -13.01 9.04
C VAL A 110 17.61 -12.10 10.25
N THR A 111 18.57 -11.17 10.20
CA THR A 111 18.89 -10.24 11.30
C THR A 111 18.33 -8.85 11.10
N SER A 112 17.94 -8.50 9.88
CA SER A 112 17.39 -7.19 9.56
C SER A 112 16.36 -7.31 8.45
N LEU A 113 15.24 -6.61 8.61
CA LEU A 113 14.14 -6.59 7.66
C LEU A 113 13.58 -5.16 7.57
N SER A 114 13.55 -4.61 6.37
CA SER A 114 13.07 -3.25 6.11
C SER A 114 12.23 -3.22 4.83
N MET A 115 10.99 -2.74 4.92
CA MET A 115 10.19 -2.42 3.74
C MET A 115 10.63 -1.10 3.13
N SER A 116 10.52 -0.97 1.81
CA SER A 116 10.67 0.32 1.13
C SER A 116 9.48 1.21 1.51
N PRO A 117 9.69 2.52 1.76
CA PRO A 117 8.61 3.45 2.07
C PRO A 117 7.79 3.87 0.85
N VAL A 118 8.26 3.61 -0.38
CA VAL A 118 7.61 4.06 -1.62
C VAL A 118 6.99 2.90 -2.39
N ASP A 119 7.77 1.83 -2.58
CA ASP A 119 7.40 0.71 -3.45
C ASP A 119 7.14 -0.57 -2.65
N ASP A 120 6.49 -1.55 -3.28
CA ASP A 120 6.27 -2.91 -2.75
C ASP A 120 7.55 -3.78 -2.75
N THR A 121 8.72 -3.16 -2.53
CA THR A 121 10.01 -3.83 -2.40
C THR A 121 10.47 -3.85 -0.95
N PHE A 122 11.34 -4.80 -0.60
CA PHE A 122 11.90 -4.89 0.74
C PHE A 122 13.30 -5.47 0.73
N ILE A 123 14.04 -5.20 1.81
CA ILE A 123 15.41 -5.64 2.00
C ILE A 123 15.48 -6.52 3.22
N SER A 124 16.25 -7.60 3.10
CA SER A 124 16.61 -8.46 4.21
C SER A 124 18.11 -8.65 4.31
N GLY A 125 18.64 -8.56 5.53
CA GLY A 125 20.02 -8.92 5.87
C GLY A 125 20.02 -10.19 6.72
N SER A 126 20.95 -11.11 6.45
CA SER A 126 21.04 -12.40 7.15
C SER A 126 22.47 -12.71 7.63
N LEU A 127 22.55 -13.59 8.65
CA LEU A 127 23.81 -14.20 9.10
C LEU A 127 24.51 -15.05 8.04
N ASP A 128 23.86 -15.33 6.90
CA ASP A 128 24.50 -15.92 5.73
C ASP A 128 25.44 -14.95 4.99
N LYS A 129 25.62 -13.74 5.55
CA LYS A 129 26.45 -12.66 5.04
C LYS A 129 25.94 -12.10 3.72
N THR A 130 24.63 -12.21 3.47
CA THR A 130 23.99 -11.61 2.31
C THR A 130 22.96 -10.57 2.70
N ILE A 131 22.89 -9.52 1.87
CA ILE A 131 21.71 -8.65 1.79
C ILE A 131 20.98 -9.02 0.50
N ARG A 132 19.67 -9.18 0.60
CA ARG A 132 18.80 -9.49 -0.54
C ARG A 132 17.73 -8.43 -0.71
N LEU A 133 17.52 -8.05 -1.96
CA LEU A 133 16.44 -7.18 -2.41
C LEU A 133 15.31 -8.05 -2.96
N TRP A 134 14.10 -7.79 -2.49
CA TRP A 134 12.91 -8.55 -2.84
C TRP A 134 11.82 -7.63 -3.34
N ASP A 135 10.92 -8.20 -4.15
CA ASP A 135 9.71 -7.56 -4.62
C ASP A 135 8.52 -8.41 -4.19
N LEU A 136 7.52 -7.83 -3.53
CA LEU A 136 6.33 -8.58 -3.07
C LEU A 136 5.58 -9.28 -4.22
N ARG A 137 5.74 -8.77 -5.45
CA ARG A 137 5.10 -9.29 -6.66
C ARG A 137 5.80 -10.54 -7.20
N SER A 138 7.06 -10.79 -6.84
CA SER A 138 7.87 -11.89 -7.38
C SER A 138 8.54 -12.72 -6.28
N PRO A 139 8.49 -14.07 -6.32
CA PRO A 139 9.13 -14.90 -5.31
C PRO A 139 10.66 -14.91 -5.44
N ASN A 140 11.19 -14.48 -6.59
CA ASN A 140 12.61 -14.52 -6.88
C ASN A 140 13.31 -13.27 -6.32
N CYS A 141 14.50 -13.48 -5.78
CA CYS A 141 15.38 -12.41 -5.33
C CYS A 141 15.72 -11.50 -6.53
N GLN A 142 15.50 -10.19 -6.37
CA GLN A 142 15.76 -9.19 -7.42
C GLN A 142 17.22 -8.72 -7.39
N GLY A 143 17.83 -8.69 -6.22
CA GLY A 143 19.23 -8.31 -6.05
C GLY A 143 19.89 -9.04 -4.89
N LEU A 144 21.13 -9.47 -5.09
CA LEU A 144 21.92 -10.19 -4.09
C LEU A 144 23.25 -9.48 -3.87
N MET A 145 23.59 -9.24 -2.61
CA MET A 145 24.85 -8.63 -2.22
C MET A 145 25.57 -9.51 -1.22
N HIS A 146 26.83 -9.83 -1.50
CA HIS A 146 27.70 -10.57 -0.59
C HIS A 146 28.54 -9.61 0.25
N LEU A 147 28.54 -9.83 1.57
CA LEU A 147 29.21 -8.99 2.53
C LEU A 147 30.19 -9.82 3.37
N GLN A 148 31.12 -9.14 4.05
CA GLN A 148 32.16 -9.77 4.88
C GLN A 148 31.82 -9.66 6.37
N GLY A 149 30.57 -9.89 6.77
CA GLY A 149 30.14 -9.81 8.17
C GLY A 149 28.62 -9.88 8.35
N LYS A 150 28.17 -9.74 9.60
CA LYS A 150 26.74 -9.64 9.96
C LYS A 150 26.17 -8.31 9.41
N PRO A 151 25.16 -8.35 8.54
CA PRO A 151 24.58 -7.14 7.97
C PRO A 151 23.41 -6.61 8.81
N VAL A 152 23.38 -5.28 8.94
CA VAL A 152 22.16 -4.54 9.30
C VAL A 152 21.81 -3.62 8.14
N CYS A 153 20.53 -3.48 7.80
CA CYS A 153 20.11 -2.70 6.64
C CYS A 153 18.86 -1.88 6.91
N SER A 154 18.75 -0.75 6.23
CA SER A 154 17.57 0.11 6.28
C SER A 154 17.47 0.96 5.02
N PHE A 155 16.24 1.19 4.58
CA PHE A 155 15.92 2.15 3.53
C PHE A 155 15.94 3.58 4.03
N ASP A 156 16.29 4.50 3.14
CA ASP A 156 16.01 5.91 3.34
C ASP A 156 14.51 6.21 3.19
N PRO A 157 14.02 7.34 3.71
CA PRO A 157 12.60 7.69 3.63
C PRO A 157 12.08 7.95 2.20
N GLU A 158 12.95 8.25 1.22
CA GLU A 158 12.54 8.39 -0.19
C GLU A 158 12.59 7.06 -0.96
N GLY A 159 13.15 5.99 -0.37
CA GLY A 159 13.26 4.66 -0.99
C GLY A 159 14.21 4.60 -2.18
N LEU A 160 15.07 5.60 -2.37
CA LEU A 160 16.05 5.68 -3.46
C LEU A 160 17.38 5.03 -3.10
N ILE A 161 17.75 5.06 -1.82
CA ILE A 161 19.00 4.51 -1.31
C ILE A 161 18.73 3.55 -0.18
N PHE A 162 19.70 2.68 0.09
CA PHE A 162 19.69 1.90 1.31
C PHE A 162 21.07 1.91 1.94
N SER A 163 21.06 1.76 3.25
CA SER A 163 22.26 1.63 4.06
C SER A 163 22.50 0.16 4.41
N ALA A 164 23.76 -0.21 4.43
CA ALA A 164 24.23 -1.51 4.91
C ALA A 164 25.35 -1.28 5.94
N GLY A 165 25.10 -1.68 7.18
CA GLY A 165 26.13 -1.76 8.21
C GLY A 165 26.86 -3.09 8.12
N ILE A 166 28.19 -3.04 8.04
CA ILE A 166 29.05 -4.21 7.84
C ILE A 166 30.06 -4.32 8.98
N ASN A 167 30.12 -5.51 9.58
CA ASN A 167 31.08 -5.89 10.62
C ASN A 167 31.10 -4.96 11.85
N SER A 168 30.03 -4.19 12.07
CA SER A 168 29.96 -3.17 13.13
C SER A 168 31.03 -2.08 13.04
N GLU A 169 31.62 -1.89 11.86
CA GLU A 169 32.72 -0.93 11.61
C GLU A 169 32.36 0.10 10.55
N MET A 170 31.61 -0.30 9.52
CA MET A 170 31.36 0.56 8.37
C MET A 170 29.86 0.64 8.05
N VAL A 171 29.36 1.85 7.84
CA VAL A 171 28.08 2.08 7.17
C VAL A 171 28.37 2.36 5.71
N LYS A 172 27.76 1.59 4.82
CA LYS A 172 27.85 1.79 3.37
C LYS A 172 26.49 2.20 2.82
N LEU A 173 26.49 3.19 1.94
CA LEU A 173 25.28 3.65 1.24
C LEU A 173 25.31 3.20 -0.21
N TYR A 174 24.19 2.69 -0.67
CA TYR A 174 24.00 2.15 -2.01
C TYR A 174 22.80 2.82 -2.67
N ASP A 175 22.93 3.10 -3.96
CA ASP A 175 21.79 3.47 -4.80
C ASP A 175 21.00 2.20 -5.13
N LEU A 176 19.69 2.20 -4.89
CA LEU A 176 18.84 1.03 -5.15
C LEU A 176 18.85 0.61 -6.62
N ARG A 177 19.01 1.55 -7.56
CA ARG A 177 19.01 1.28 -9.02
C ARG A 177 20.36 0.83 -9.56
N SER A 178 21.43 1.03 -8.81
CA SER A 178 22.80 0.74 -9.24
C SER A 178 23.63 0.14 -8.10
N PHE A 179 23.01 -0.71 -7.28
CA PHE A 179 23.68 -1.34 -6.12
C PHE A 179 24.82 -2.28 -6.54
N ASP A 180 24.76 -2.79 -7.77
CA ASP A 180 25.77 -3.62 -8.42
C ASP A 180 27.09 -2.87 -8.67
N LYS A 181 27.04 -1.54 -8.86
CA LYS A 181 28.23 -0.68 -8.96
C LYS A 181 28.98 -0.51 -7.64
N GLY A 182 28.40 -1.00 -6.54
CA GLY A 182 28.95 -0.87 -5.21
C GLY A 182 28.48 0.39 -4.47
N PRO A 183 29.04 0.63 -3.28
CA PRO A 183 28.62 1.74 -2.43
C PRO A 183 29.11 3.08 -3.00
N PHE A 184 28.24 4.08 -3.08
CA PHE A 184 28.66 5.43 -3.47
C PHE A 184 29.27 6.21 -2.29
N ALA A 185 28.94 5.82 -1.06
CA ALA A 185 29.54 6.38 0.16
C ALA A 185 29.85 5.26 1.17
N THR A 186 30.96 5.40 1.91
CA THR A 186 31.35 4.50 2.99
C THR A 186 31.85 5.31 4.17
N PHE A 187 31.22 5.12 5.33
CA PHE A 187 31.54 5.80 6.57
C PHE A 187 32.15 4.79 7.55
N LYS A 188 33.39 5.04 7.97
CA LYS A 188 34.06 4.24 8.99
C LYS A 188 33.75 4.81 10.36
N ILE A 189 33.28 3.97 11.26
CA ILE A 189 32.89 4.35 12.61
C ILE A 189 33.80 3.61 13.58
N GLN A 190 34.57 4.38 14.33
CA GLN A 190 35.44 3.84 15.36
C GLN A 190 34.68 3.77 16.69
N TYR A 191 34.80 2.63 17.36
CA TYR A 191 34.32 2.43 18.72
C TYR A 191 35.52 2.18 19.63
N ASP A 192 35.49 2.77 20.83
CA ASP A 192 36.53 2.56 21.83
C ASP A 192 36.51 1.12 22.41
N ARG A 193 35.38 0.42 22.27
CA ARG A 193 35.17 -0.96 22.69
C ARG A 193 34.50 -1.75 21.58
N THR A 194 34.81 -3.04 21.49
CA THR A 194 34.15 -3.97 20.57
C THR A 194 32.65 -4.07 20.91
N CYS A 195 31.79 -3.67 19.98
CA CYS A 195 30.34 -3.80 20.10
C CYS A 195 29.74 -4.31 18.79
N GLU A 196 28.60 -4.98 18.87
CA GLU A 196 27.84 -5.39 17.70
C GLU A 196 26.72 -4.40 17.38
N TRP A 197 26.52 -4.13 16.09
CA TRP A 197 25.36 -3.36 15.63
C TRP A 197 24.13 -4.27 15.60
N THR A 198 23.09 -3.82 16.27
CA THR A 198 21.81 -4.53 16.41
C THR A 198 20.76 -3.99 15.45
N GLY A 199 20.85 -2.72 15.09
CA GLY A 199 19.90 -2.06 14.21
C GLY A 199 20.46 -0.81 13.56
N LEU A 200 19.85 -0.44 12.44
CA LEU A 200 20.16 0.76 11.68
C LEU A 200 18.84 1.35 11.20
N LYS A 201 18.61 2.64 11.42
CA LYS A 201 17.41 3.36 10.94
C LYS A 201 17.78 4.74 10.42
N PHE A 202 17.15 5.18 9.33
CA PHE A 202 17.18 6.58 8.92
C PHE A 202 16.17 7.41 9.71
N SER A 203 16.44 8.69 9.84
CA SER A 203 15.42 9.66 10.22
C SER A 203 14.41 9.86 9.10
N ASN A 204 13.18 10.27 9.44
CA ASN A 204 12.12 10.51 8.46
C ASN A 204 12.43 11.67 7.50
N ASP A 205 13.33 12.58 7.87
CA ASP A 205 13.83 13.65 6.99
C ASP A 205 15.07 13.25 6.17
N GLY A 206 15.56 12.02 6.35
CA GLY A 206 16.70 11.45 5.61
C GLY A 206 18.07 12.00 6.00
N LYS A 207 18.14 12.96 6.93
CA LYS A 207 19.40 13.66 7.27
C LYS A 207 20.27 12.89 8.24
N LEU A 208 19.69 12.01 9.05
CA LEU A 208 20.36 11.32 10.14
C LEU A 208 20.27 9.81 9.98
N ILE A 209 21.33 9.12 10.40
CA ILE A 209 21.37 7.67 10.55
C ILE A 209 21.57 7.34 12.02
N LEU A 210 20.66 6.55 12.59
CA LEU A 210 20.75 6.01 13.94
C LEU A 210 21.35 4.61 13.89
N LEU A 211 22.40 4.40 14.68
CA LEU A 211 23.01 3.09 14.90
C LEU A 211 22.69 2.60 16.31
N SER A 212 21.98 1.48 16.34
CA SER A 212 21.70 0.73 17.55
C SER A 212 22.79 -0.31 17.76
N THR A 213 23.35 -0.36 18.97
CA THR A 213 24.39 -1.32 19.34
C THR A 213 24.00 -2.06 20.62
N ASN A 214 24.60 -3.23 20.84
CA ASN A 214 24.52 -3.91 22.14
C ASN A 214 25.44 -3.29 23.20
N GLY A 215 26.17 -2.23 22.88
CA GLY A 215 27.04 -1.54 23.81
C GLY A 215 26.29 -0.57 24.74
N GLY A 216 27.05 0.13 25.57
CA GLY A 216 26.53 1.20 26.45
C GLY A 216 26.34 2.54 25.76
N ALA A 217 26.54 2.63 24.44
CA ALA A 217 26.31 3.85 23.68
C ALA A 217 25.71 3.59 22.30
N LEU A 218 24.66 4.35 21.96
CA LEU A 218 24.12 4.48 20.61
C LEU A 218 24.68 5.74 19.93
N ARG A 219 24.74 5.74 18.60
CA ARG A 219 25.33 6.82 17.82
C ARG A 219 24.34 7.35 16.79
N ILE A 220 24.33 8.66 16.58
CA ILE A 220 23.71 9.29 15.41
C ILE A 220 24.79 9.83 14.49
N LEU A 221 24.60 9.64 13.21
CA LEU A 221 25.45 10.15 12.14
C LEU A 221 24.69 11.10 11.22
N ASP A 222 25.41 12.05 10.65
CA ASP A 222 24.97 12.80 9.47
C ASP A 222 24.99 11.86 8.26
N ALA A 223 23.85 11.68 7.60
CA ALA A 223 23.68 10.77 6.47
C ALA A 223 24.48 11.19 5.23
N PHE A 224 24.77 12.49 5.07
CA PHE A 224 25.48 13.04 3.91
C PHE A 224 26.99 13.02 4.12
N LYS A 225 27.44 13.43 5.31
CA LYS A 225 28.88 13.55 5.63
C LYS A 225 29.46 12.29 6.25
N GLY A 226 28.62 11.45 6.87
CA GLY A 226 29.06 10.26 7.62
C GLY A 226 29.76 10.57 8.93
N VAL A 227 29.61 11.80 9.44
CA VAL A 227 30.23 12.23 10.70
C VAL A 227 29.30 11.85 11.85
N VAL A 228 29.87 11.27 12.91
CA VAL A 228 29.15 11.04 14.17
C VAL A 228 28.83 12.38 14.80
N LEU A 229 27.55 12.72 14.91
CA LEU A 229 27.09 13.95 15.54
C LEU A 229 27.04 13.79 17.06
N HIS A 230 26.34 12.75 17.52
CA HIS A 230 26.09 12.52 18.93
C HIS A 230 26.30 11.05 19.30
N SER A 231 26.77 10.84 20.53
CA SER A 231 26.85 9.52 21.17
C SER A 231 25.99 9.55 22.41
N PHE A 232 24.86 8.85 22.39
CA PHE A 232 23.98 8.75 23.53
C PHE A 232 24.47 7.65 24.45
N GLY A 233 24.82 8.02 25.68
CA GLY A 233 25.13 7.10 26.76
C GLY A 233 24.34 7.47 28.02
N GLY A 234 24.65 6.80 29.13
CA GLY A 234 24.00 7.07 30.42
C GLY A 234 22.63 6.41 30.60
N TYR A 235 22.28 5.44 29.74
CA TYR A 235 21.28 4.41 30.01
C TYR A 235 21.98 3.11 30.43
N ASN A 236 21.29 2.22 31.14
CA ASN A 236 21.88 0.99 31.65
C ASN A 236 21.89 -0.08 30.55
N ASN A 237 23.05 -0.66 30.27
CA ASN A 237 23.19 -1.85 29.41
C ASN A 237 24.45 -2.62 29.80
N SER A 238 24.53 -2.98 31.08
CA SER A 238 25.70 -3.66 31.65
C SER A 238 25.90 -5.07 31.08
N LYS A 239 24.80 -5.77 30.77
CA LYS A 239 24.81 -7.15 30.26
C LYS A 239 25.01 -7.24 28.75
N GLY A 240 25.09 -6.12 28.04
CA GLY A 240 25.24 -6.10 26.58
C GLY A 240 24.03 -6.68 25.84
N VAL A 241 22.82 -6.38 26.32
CA VAL A 241 21.56 -6.84 25.71
C VAL A 241 21.31 -6.04 24.43
N THR A 242 20.62 -6.67 23.48
CA THR A 242 20.16 -5.99 22.25
C THR A 242 19.00 -5.06 22.59
N LEU A 243 19.30 -3.76 22.69
CA LEU A 243 18.32 -2.72 22.90
C LEU A 243 17.91 -2.13 21.54
N GLU A 244 16.62 -1.80 21.42
CA GLU A 244 16.08 -1.11 20.26
C GLU A 244 16.00 0.40 20.50
N ALA A 245 16.07 1.15 19.41
CA ALA A 245 15.92 2.59 19.41
C ALA A 245 15.09 3.06 18.22
N SER A 246 14.38 4.15 18.41
CA SER A 246 13.49 4.71 17.39
C SER A 246 13.58 6.22 17.38
N PHE A 247 13.56 6.79 16.18
CA PHE A 247 13.25 8.20 16.01
C PHE A 247 11.78 8.46 16.32
N THR A 248 11.50 9.70 16.72
CA THR A 248 10.16 10.27 16.63
C THR A 248 9.81 10.61 15.18
N PRO A 249 8.51 10.67 14.80
CA PRO A 249 8.10 10.88 13.41
C PRO A 249 8.55 12.22 12.80
N ASP A 250 8.85 13.21 13.64
CA ASP A 250 9.39 14.51 13.26
C ASP A 250 10.93 14.55 13.24
N SER A 251 11.59 13.43 13.49
CA SER A 251 13.06 13.26 13.53
C SER A 251 13.78 14.07 14.59
N GLN A 252 13.08 14.75 15.49
CA GLN A 252 13.69 15.65 16.48
C GLN A 252 14.25 14.93 17.70
N PHE A 253 13.71 13.75 18.03
CA PHE A 253 14.07 13.03 19.23
C PHE A 253 14.35 11.56 18.94
N VAL A 254 15.20 10.97 19.79
CA VAL A 254 15.52 9.54 19.77
C VAL A 254 15.14 8.94 21.11
N MET A 255 14.37 7.86 21.05
CA MET A 255 13.99 7.06 22.20
C MET A 255 14.83 5.78 22.21
N ILE A 256 15.40 5.45 23.36
CA ILE A 256 16.23 4.26 23.56
C ILE A 256 15.70 3.50 24.77
N GLY A 257 15.49 2.19 24.60
CA GLY A 257 15.19 1.29 25.71
C GLY A 257 16.43 1.06 26.59
N SER A 258 16.23 0.78 27.87
CA SER A 258 17.31 0.50 28.82
C SER A 258 17.10 -0.85 29.48
N GLU A 259 18.18 -1.44 30.02
CA GLU A 259 18.15 -2.70 30.77
C GLU A 259 17.28 -2.58 32.04
N ASP A 260 17.20 -1.38 32.62
CA ASP A 260 16.42 -1.10 33.84
C ASP A 260 14.91 -0.88 33.58
N GLY A 261 14.40 -1.25 32.40
CA GLY A 261 12.98 -1.10 32.06
C GLY A 261 12.53 0.34 31.78
N LYS A 262 13.46 1.29 31.70
CA LYS A 262 13.16 2.70 31.41
C LYS A 262 13.45 3.07 29.97
N ILE A 263 12.70 4.03 29.45
CA ILE A 263 12.93 4.59 28.12
C ILE A 263 13.55 5.96 28.29
N HIS A 264 14.70 6.13 27.69
CA HIS A 264 15.43 7.39 27.72
C HIS A 264 15.20 8.12 26.41
N VAL A 265 14.98 9.43 26.49
CA VAL A 265 14.71 10.27 25.33
C VAL A 265 15.75 11.38 25.23
N TRP A 266 16.37 11.50 24.05
CA TRP A 266 17.32 12.56 23.73
C TRP A 266 16.83 13.39 22.57
N ASN A 267 17.26 14.65 22.54
CA ASN A 267 17.11 15.50 21.38
C ASN A 267 18.22 15.17 20.35
N ALA A 268 17.82 14.91 19.11
CA ALA A 268 18.71 14.45 18.04
C ALA A 268 19.67 15.55 17.55
N GLU A 269 19.30 16.82 17.67
CA GLU A 269 20.10 17.96 17.21
C GLU A 269 21.11 18.43 18.27
N SER A 270 20.67 18.57 19.52
CA SER A 270 21.51 19.06 20.63
C SER A 270 22.29 17.96 21.35
N GLY A 271 21.88 16.70 21.25
CA GLY A 271 22.48 15.59 21.99
C GLY A 271 22.06 15.50 23.46
N MET A 272 21.23 16.42 23.95
CA MET A 272 20.85 16.49 25.36
C MET A 272 19.74 15.49 25.71
N LYS A 273 19.82 14.92 26.93
CA LYS A 273 18.77 14.07 27.49
C LYS A 273 17.57 14.93 27.89
N VAL A 274 16.41 14.63 27.32
CA VAL A 274 15.18 15.42 27.47
C VAL A 274 14.28 14.85 28.55
N ALA A 275 14.07 13.53 28.52
CA ALA A 275 13.15 12.84 29.41
C ALA A 275 13.64 11.44 29.79
N LEU A 276 13.19 10.99 30.95
CA LEU A 276 13.28 9.61 31.41
C LEU A 276 11.85 9.12 31.65
N LEU A 277 11.41 8.18 30.83
CA LEU A 277 10.07 7.61 30.89
C LEU A 277 10.14 6.27 31.61
N ASP A 278 9.44 6.21 32.75
CA ASP A 278 9.28 4.98 33.50
C ASP A 278 8.04 4.24 32.98
N GLY A 279 8.30 3.15 32.28
CA GLY A 279 7.28 2.28 31.72
C GLY A 279 6.73 1.25 32.69
N LYS A 280 7.28 1.15 33.90
CA LYS A 280 7.07 0.03 34.82
C LYS A 280 7.40 -1.33 34.21
N HIS A 281 8.28 -1.36 33.22
CA HIS A 281 8.86 -2.62 32.73
C HIS A 281 9.77 -3.18 33.81
N THR A 282 9.66 -4.48 34.03
CA THR A 282 10.42 -5.23 35.05
C THR A 282 11.76 -5.73 34.50
N GLY A 283 11.97 -5.66 33.18
CA GLY A 283 13.18 -6.12 32.51
C GLY A 283 13.64 -5.25 31.33
N PRO A 284 14.67 -5.70 30.60
CA PRO A 284 15.27 -4.96 29.50
C PRO A 284 14.30 -4.73 28.34
N ILE A 285 14.24 -3.50 27.84
CA ILE A 285 13.40 -3.13 26.69
C ILE A 285 14.08 -3.55 25.39
N THR A 286 13.60 -4.63 24.79
CA THR A 286 14.16 -5.22 23.57
C THR A 286 13.54 -4.67 22.30
N CYS A 287 12.31 -4.16 22.36
CA CYS A 287 11.58 -3.62 21.21
C CYS A 287 11.01 -2.24 21.55
N LEU A 288 11.21 -1.27 20.66
CA LEU A 288 10.74 0.10 20.83
C LEU A 288 10.45 0.76 19.48
N GLN A 289 9.25 1.31 19.30
CA GLN A 289 8.88 2.02 18.07
C GLN A 289 7.84 3.10 18.35
N PHE A 290 7.98 4.25 17.68
CA PHE A 290 7.01 5.33 17.74
C PHE A 290 5.94 5.16 16.65
N ASN A 291 4.69 5.53 16.95
CA ASN A 291 3.61 5.47 15.99
C ASN A 291 3.75 6.57 14.92
N PRO A 292 3.71 6.26 13.62
CA PRO A 292 3.98 7.24 12.57
C PRO A 292 2.92 8.36 12.46
N LYS A 293 1.72 8.16 13.00
CA LYS A 293 0.59 9.12 12.87
C LYS A 293 0.11 9.70 14.18
N PHE A 294 0.06 8.90 15.24
CA PHE A 294 -0.45 9.31 16.55
C PHE A 294 0.69 9.57 17.54
N MET A 295 0.48 10.43 18.55
CA MET A 295 1.47 10.67 19.64
C MET A 295 1.50 9.50 20.61
N THR A 296 1.82 8.31 20.12
CA THR A 296 1.88 7.08 20.90
C THR A 296 3.14 6.33 20.51
N PHE A 297 3.68 5.52 21.39
CA PHE A 297 4.78 4.62 21.06
C PHE A 297 4.53 3.29 21.77
N ALA A 298 5.12 2.23 21.22
CA ALA A 298 5.10 0.89 21.77
C ALA A 298 6.48 0.48 22.26
N SER A 299 6.53 -0.18 23.40
CA SER A 299 7.74 -0.75 23.98
C SER A 299 7.44 -2.10 24.60
N ALA A 300 8.33 -3.08 24.48
CA ALA A 300 8.22 -4.34 25.20
C ALA A 300 9.53 -4.75 25.85
N CYS A 301 9.42 -5.49 26.95
CA CYS A 301 10.54 -6.04 27.66
C CYS A 301 10.62 -7.56 27.53
N SER A 302 11.83 -8.10 27.69
CA SER A 302 12.03 -9.54 27.89
C SER A 302 12.43 -9.81 29.33
N ASN A 303 11.54 -10.40 30.13
CA ASN A 303 11.93 -10.91 31.45
C ASN A 303 12.60 -12.28 31.26
N MET A 304 13.78 -12.46 31.85
CA MET A 304 14.47 -13.76 31.88
C MET A 304 14.26 -14.51 33.20
N GLU A 305 13.72 -13.87 34.24
CA GLU A 305 13.65 -14.42 35.60
C GLU A 305 12.29 -15.06 35.95
N GLU A 306 11.23 -14.72 35.22
CA GLU A 306 9.96 -15.44 35.21
C GLU A 306 9.67 -15.81 33.75
N GLU A 307 9.19 -17.03 33.47
CA GLU A 307 8.74 -17.49 32.15
C GLU A 307 7.47 -16.73 31.68
N THR A 308 7.47 -15.40 31.78
CA THR A 308 6.35 -14.51 31.46
C THR A 308 6.89 -13.19 30.88
N ALA A 309 6.52 -12.89 29.64
CA ALA A 309 6.82 -11.60 29.02
C ALA A 309 5.86 -10.51 29.54
N ASP A 310 6.41 -9.47 30.19
CA ASP A 310 5.66 -8.27 30.55
C ASP A 310 5.57 -7.27 29.36
N PRO A 311 4.50 -6.47 29.25
CA PRO A 311 3.93 -6.24 27.93
C PRO A 311 4.05 -4.84 27.33
N THR A 312 3.61 -4.76 26.08
CA THR A 312 3.45 -3.54 25.26
C THR A 312 2.72 -2.40 25.95
N MET A 313 3.27 -1.19 25.86
CA MET A 313 2.57 0.04 26.25
C MET A 313 2.05 0.84 25.06
N PHE A 314 0.86 1.43 25.19
CA PHE A 314 0.43 2.59 24.40
C PHE A 314 0.10 3.75 25.33
N LEU A 315 0.13 4.97 24.79
CA LEU A 315 -0.21 6.21 25.47
C LEU A 315 -1.38 6.90 24.77
N ALA A 316 -2.49 7.21 25.45
CA ALA A 316 -3.53 8.10 24.94
C ALA A 316 -4.28 8.74 26.12
N LEU A 317 -4.63 10.02 26.00
CA LEU A 317 -5.47 10.75 26.96
C LEU A 317 -6.83 10.04 27.09
N VAL A 318 -7.26 9.81 28.33
CA VAL A 318 -8.45 9.00 28.65
C VAL A 318 -9.71 9.87 28.73
N VAL A 319 -10.77 9.47 28.02
CA VAL A 319 -12.11 10.03 28.23
C VAL A 319 -12.70 9.45 29.51
N THR A 320 -13.19 10.32 30.38
CA THR A 320 -13.84 9.88 31.63
C THR A 320 -15.03 8.96 31.35
N PRO A 321 -15.20 7.85 32.09
CA PRO A 321 -16.34 6.95 31.93
C PRO A 321 -17.70 7.65 32.07
N GLU A 322 -17.76 8.67 32.92
CA GLU A 322 -18.94 9.52 33.13
C GLU A 322 -19.34 10.27 31.86
N LEU A 323 -18.37 10.93 31.19
CA LEU A 323 -18.63 11.61 29.93
C LEU A 323 -19.09 10.63 28.84
N ARG A 324 -18.50 9.43 28.76
CA ARG A 324 -18.89 8.42 27.77
C ARG A 324 -20.34 7.96 27.95
N GLN A 325 -20.77 7.71 29.19
CA GLN A 325 -22.16 7.36 29.49
C GLN A 325 -23.11 8.52 29.16
N PHE A 326 -22.70 9.75 29.47
CA PHE A 326 -23.48 10.95 29.16
C PHE A 326 -23.65 11.19 27.66
N LEU A 327 -22.58 11.05 26.86
CA LEU A 327 -22.65 11.18 25.41
C LEU A 327 -23.55 10.10 24.79
N ALA A 328 -23.52 8.86 25.32
CA ALA A 328 -24.44 7.81 24.88
C ALA A 328 -25.91 8.15 25.17
N ARG A 329 -26.21 8.73 26.33
CA ARG A 329 -27.55 9.24 26.68
C ARG A 329 -27.98 10.39 25.76
N ALA A 330 -27.06 11.30 25.43
CA ALA A 330 -27.34 12.46 24.59
C ALA A 330 -27.80 12.07 23.17
N ARG A 331 -27.27 10.98 22.60
CA ARG A 331 -27.70 10.45 21.29
C ARG A 331 -29.20 10.13 21.24
N GLY A 332 -29.83 9.82 22.38
CA GLY A 332 -31.27 9.59 22.50
C GLY A 332 -32.15 10.85 22.43
N GLY A 333 -31.56 12.03 22.20
CA GLY A 333 -32.33 13.28 22.04
C GLY A 333 -32.75 13.94 23.36
N ALA A 334 -32.15 13.56 24.49
CA ALA A 334 -32.47 14.17 25.79
C ALA A 334 -31.81 15.54 26.02
N VAL A 335 -30.75 15.88 25.26
CA VAL A 335 -29.90 17.05 25.52
C VAL A 335 -29.84 17.93 24.27
N ARG A 336 -29.83 19.25 24.45
CA ARG A 336 -29.69 20.26 23.38
C ARG A 336 -28.24 20.69 23.17
N LEU A 337 -27.51 20.94 24.26
CA LEU A 337 -26.14 21.43 24.22
C LEU A 337 -25.28 20.68 25.24
N ILE A 338 -24.05 20.35 24.85
CA ILE A 338 -23.02 19.76 25.73
C ILE A 338 -21.73 20.56 25.57
N LYS A 339 -21.21 21.12 26.67
CA LYS A 339 -19.88 21.70 26.77
C LYS A 339 -18.92 20.64 27.33
N VAL A 340 -17.87 20.32 26.58
CA VAL A 340 -16.79 19.43 26.98
C VAL A 340 -15.54 20.26 27.20
N ARG A 341 -14.89 20.07 28.35
CA ARG A 341 -13.63 20.73 28.69
C ARG A 341 -12.56 19.70 29.03
N ILE A 342 -11.31 20.12 28.96
CA ILE A 342 -10.17 19.30 29.35
C ILE A 342 -9.68 19.81 30.69
N GLN A 343 -9.80 18.97 31.71
CA GLN A 343 -9.36 19.26 33.07
C GLN A 343 -8.49 18.11 33.56
N ASP A 344 -7.35 18.43 34.18
CA ASP A 344 -6.37 17.44 34.65
C ASP A 344 -6.00 16.37 33.60
N GLU A 345 -5.83 16.81 32.35
CA GLU A 345 -5.49 15.95 31.21
C GLU A 345 -6.53 14.85 30.94
N GLN A 346 -7.79 15.09 31.30
CA GLN A 346 -8.93 14.23 30.99
C GLN A 346 -10.05 15.02 30.33
N LEU A 347 -10.79 14.35 29.44
CA LEU A 347 -12.00 14.91 28.85
C LEU A 347 -13.15 14.76 29.83
N VAL A 348 -13.68 15.89 30.30
CA VAL A 348 -14.73 15.97 31.31
C VAL A 348 -15.94 16.75 30.79
N LEU A 349 -17.11 16.43 31.34
CA LEU A 349 -18.33 17.20 31.10
C LEU A 349 -18.22 18.56 31.81
N GLY A 350 -18.34 19.66 31.06
CA GLY A 350 -18.35 21.02 31.61
C GLY A 350 -19.76 21.48 32.00
N ALA A 351 -20.66 21.55 31.03
CA ALA A 351 -22.04 21.97 31.22
C ALA A 351 -22.95 21.30 30.19
N TYR A 352 -24.25 21.23 30.47
CA TYR A 352 -25.25 20.77 29.49
C TYR A 352 -26.55 21.56 29.62
N ARG A 353 -27.34 21.60 28.54
CA ARG A 353 -28.68 22.19 28.50
C ARG A 353 -29.66 21.24 27.84
N GLU A 354 -30.87 21.17 28.38
CA GLU A 354 -31.98 20.41 27.78
C GLU A 354 -32.73 21.27 26.75
N PRO A 355 -33.41 20.67 25.77
CA PRO A 355 -34.16 21.42 24.75
C PRO A 355 -35.34 22.20 25.35
N GLU A 356 -35.45 23.49 25.06
CA GLU A 356 -36.61 24.32 25.47
C GLU A 356 -37.53 24.62 24.29
N LYS A 357 -36.95 25.12 23.18
CA LYS A 357 -37.69 25.52 21.98
C LYS A 357 -37.07 24.89 20.72
N SER A 358 -37.30 25.52 19.56
CA SER A 358 -36.63 25.13 18.32
C SER A 358 -35.13 25.34 18.43
N TRP A 359 -34.36 24.51 17.71
CA TRP A 359 -32.91 24.57 17.75
C TRP A 359 -32.35 25.95 17.37
N GLU A 360 -33.02 26.72 16.51
CA GLU A 360 -32.61 28.09 16.11
C GLU A 360 -32.81 29.11 17.25
N GLN A 361 -33.95 29.03 17.95
CA GLN A 361 -34.28 29.95 19.04
C GLN A 361 -33.43 29.67 20.29
N ASP A 362 -33.08 28.40 20.52
CA ASP A 362 -32.23 27.99 21.63
C ASP A 362 -30.74 28.32 21.37
N TYR A 363 -30.32 28.48 20.10
CA TYR A 363 -28.90 28.46 19.70
C TYR A 363 -28.06 29.54 20.41
N ASN A 364 -28.32 30.82 20.13
CA ASN A 364 -27.53 31.91 20.71
C ASN A 364 -27.71 32.00 22.23
N ARG A 365 -28.94 31.77 22.71
CA ARG A 365 -29.28 31.88 24.14
C ARG A 365 -28.54 30.84 24.99
N PHE A 366 -28.33 29.63 24.46
CA PHE A 366 -27.63 28.58 25.19
C PHE A 366 -26.13 28.57 24.93
N LEU A 367 -25.69 28.92 23.72
CA LEU A 367 -24.30 28.77 23.31
C LEU A 367 -23.42 29.93 23.77
N LEU A 368 -23.82 31.19 23.48
CA LEU A 368 -22.95 32.35 23.71
C LEU A 368 -22.55 32.53 25.18
N PRO A 369 -23.45 32.37 26.18
CA PRO A 369 -23.06 32.50 27.59
C PRO A 369 -22.12 31.41 28.10
N LEU A 370 -21.85 30.36 27.32
CA LEU A 370 -20.93 29.28 27.67
C LEU A 370 -19.54 29.44 27.06
N LEU A 371 -19.36 30.42 26.18
CA LEU A 371 -18.06 30.78 25.62
C LEU A 371 -17.30 31.63 26.64
N ASP A 372 -16.00 31.39 26.72
CA ASP A 372 -15.07 32.12 27.58
C ASP A 372 -13.98 32.71 26.69
N ASP A 373 -13.62 33.98 26.87
CA ASP A 373 -12.66 34.68 26.02
C ASP A 373 -11.22 34.17 26.18
N GLU A 374 -10.92 33.49 27.30
CA GLU A 374 -9.58 32.99 27.59
C GLU A 374 -9.48 31.45 27.57
N GLU A 375 -10.58 30.72 27.70
CA GLU A 375 -10.58 29.25 27.76
C GLU A 375 -11.19 28.56 26.53
N PRO A 376 -10.42 27.73 25.78
CA PRO A 376 -10.97 26.92 24.69
C PRO A 376 -11.91 25.83 25.21
N CYS A 377 -12.88 25.42 24.40
CA CYS A 377 -13.79 24.32 24.74
C CYS A 377 -14.37 23.64 23.50
N TYR A 378 -14.99 22.46 23.69
CA TYR A 378 -15.82 21.85 22.64
C TYR A 378 -17.28 21.97 23.00
N ILE A 379 -18.11 22.28 22.01
CA ILE A 379 -19.55 22.34 22.14
C ILE A 379 -20.17 21.37 21.12
N LEU A 380 -21.03 20.48 21.61
CA LEU A 380 -21.90 19.66 20.79
C LEU A 380 -23.32 20.23 20.90
N TYR A 381 -23.85 20.72 19.79
CA TYR A 381 -25.17 21.32 19.72
C TYR A 381 -26.11 20.48 18.85
N ARG A 382 -27.29 20.14 19.37
CA ARG A 382 -28.25 19.27 18.68
C ARG A 382 -29.19 20.07 17.78
N LEU A 383 -29.29 19.66 16.52
CA LEU A 383 -30.31 20.13 15.57
C LEU A 383 -31.62 19.38 15.77
N ASP A 384 -32.73 19.96 15.28
CA ASP A 384 -34.02 19.25 15.24
C ASP A 384 -34.12 18.29 14.03
N SER A 385 -33.14 18.34 13.11
CA SER A 385 -33.04 17.42 11.99
C SER A 385 -32.48 16.05 12.40
N GLN A 386 -32.80 15.03 11.61
CA GLN A 386 -32.43 13.63 11.88
C GLN A 386 -31.83 12.97 10.63
N ASN A 387 -30.93 12.00 10.87
CA ASN A 387 -30.36 11.11 9.87
C ASN A 387 -30.61 9.64 10.25
N ALA A 388 -30.02 8.70 9.50
CA ALA A 388 -30.20 7.26 9.73
C ALA A 388 -29.73 6.77 11.11
N GLN A 389 -28.90 7.53 11.83
CA GLN A 389 -28.39 7.18 13.16
C GLN A 389 -29.13 7.88 14.30
N GLY A 390 -29.90 8.95 14.03
CA GLY A 390 -30.66 9.70 15.04
C GLY A 390 -30.65 11.20 14.76
N TYR A 391 -30.71 12.02 15.80
CA TYR A 391 -30.57 13.48 15.67
C TYR A 391 -29.20 13.88 15.12
N GLU A 392 -29.20 14.93 14.30
CA GLU A 392 -28.00 15.56 13.76
C GLU A 392 -27.43 16.59 14.75
N TRP A 393 -26.11 16.73 14.76
CA TRP A 393 -25.38 17.61 15.68
C TRP A 393 -24.42 18.51 14.94
N ILE A 394 -24.20 19.70 15.50
CA ILE A 394 -23.11 20.60 15.14
C ILE A 394 -22.01 20.39 16.18
N PHE A 395 -20.80 20.10 15.71
CA PHE A 395 -19.62 20.04 16.55
C PHE A 395 -18.84 21.35 16.39
N ILE A 396 -18.67 22.06 17.50
CA ILE A 396 -18.09 23.40 17.54
C ILE A 396 -16.82 23.34 18.38
N SER A 397 -15.71 23.77 17.78
CA SER A 397 -14.43 23.91 18.45
C SER A 397 -14.17 25.39 18.70
N TRP A 398 -14.39 25.82 19.95
CA TRP A 398 -14.09 27.19 20.39
C TRP A 398 -12.65 27.27 20.85
N SER A 399 -11.88 28.18 20.26
CA SER A 399 -10.48 28.41 20.62
C SER A 399 -10.13 29.87 20.37
N PRO A 400 -10.43 30.78 21.31
CA PRO A 400 -10.21 32.20 21.11
C PRO A 400 -8.71 32.52 21.02
N ASP A 401 -8.38 33.57 20.27
CA ASP A 401 -6.97 33.89 19.99
C ASP A 401 -6.19 34.31 21.23
N GLN A 402 -6.88 34.88 22.22
CA GLN A 402 -6.30 35.33 23.49
C GLN A 402 -5.94 34.15 24.42
N SER A 403 -6.46 32.94 24.18
CA SER A 403 -6.14 31.77 25.00
C SER A 403 -4.65 31.42 25.00
N PRO A 404 -4.12 30.90 26.12
CA PRO A 404 -2.76 30.39 26.20
C PRO A 404 -2.50 29.31 25.13
N VAL A 405 -1.33 29.40 24.47
CA VAL A 405 -0.93 28.47 23.39
C VAL A 405 -1.01 27.00 23.84
N LYS A 406 -0.67 26.71 25.10
CA LYS A 406 -0.78 25.37 25.70
C LYS A 406 -2.21 24.81 25.59
N GLN A 407 -3.23 25.60 25.92
CA GLN A 407 -4.62 25.16 25.84
C GLN A 407 -5.08 25.03 24.38
N LYS A 408 -4.75 26.01 23.52
CA LYS A 408 -5.07 25.93 22.09
C LYS A 408 -4.50 24.67 21.43
N MET A 409 -3.25 24.31 21.75
CA MET A 409 -2.63 23.07 21.27
C MET A 409 -3.35 21.82 21.78
N LEU A 410 -3.71 21.80 23.07
CA LEU A 410 -4.41 20.67 23.67
C LEU A 410 -5.77 20.44 23.01
N TYR A 411 -6.59 21.49 22.88
CA TYR A 411 -7.90 21.43 22.24
C TYR A 411 -7.83 21.25 20.71
N ALA A 412 -6.76 21.66 20.03
CA ALA A 412 -6.57 21.29 18.63
C ALA A 412 -6.25 19.79 18.47
N ALA A 413 -5.40 19.24 19.34
CA ALA A 413 -4.93 17.86 19.27
C ALA A 413 -6.01 16.84 19.67
N THR A 414 -6.86 17.15 20.65
CA THR A 414 -7.90 16.22 21.14
C THR A 414 -9.22 16.27 20.37
N ARG A 415 -9.34 17.17 19.37
CA ARG A 415 -10.58 17.42 18.62
C ARG A 415 -11.10 16.15 17.92
N ALA A 416 -10.20 15.41 17.27
CA ALA A 416 -10.57 14.18 16.57
C ALA A 416 -11.03 13.08 17.53
N THR A 417 -10.42 12.99 18.71
CA THR A 417 -10.76 12.02 19.75
C THR A 417 -12.19 12.24 20.26
N VAL A 418 -12.57 13.49 20.57
CA VAL A 418 -13.94 13.81 21.03
C VAL A 418 -14.98 13.46 19.96
N LYS A 419 -14.73 13.81 18.70
CA LYS A 419 -15.65 13.47 17.59
C LYS A 419 -15.81 11.96 17.41
N LYS A 420 -14.73 11.21 17.56
CA LYS A 420 -14.74 9.74 17.43
C LYS A 420 -15.52 9.07 18.56
N GLU A 421 -15.34 9.54 19.79
CA GLU A 421 -16.08 9.05 20.96
C GLU A 421 -17.56 9.41 20.89
N PHE A 422 -17.89 10.60 20.39
CA PHE A 422 -19.29 10.99 20.18
C PHE A 422 -19.97 10.21 19.05
N GLY A 423 -19.23 9.89 17.98
CA GLY A 423 -19.71 9.16 16.82
C GLY A 423 -19.89 10.10 15.63
N GLY A 424 -18.96 10.07 14.68
CA GLY A 424 -18.93 11.01 13.56
C GLY A 424 -20.19 11.00 12.68
N GLY A 425 -20.93 9.90 12.63
CA GLY A 425 -22.17 9.81 11.86
C GLY A 425 -23.34 10.62 12.45
N HIS A 426 -23.24 11.13 13.68
CA HIS A 426 -24.21 12.08 14.24
C HIS A 426 -23.87 13.54 13.95
N VAL A 427 -22.62 13.84 13.58
CA VAL A 427 -22.14 15.21 13.36
C VAL A 427 -22.34 15.58 11.89
N LYS A 428 -23.17 16.60 11.64
CA LYS A 428 -23.46 17.10 10.29
C LYS A 428 -22.50 18.21 9.86
N TYR A 429 -22.29 19.16 10.76
CA TYR A 429 -21.42 20.31 10.53
C TYR A 429 -20.35 20.39 11.61
N GLU A 430 -19.15 20.77 11.19
CA GLU A 430 -18.03 21.05 12.07
C GLU A 430 -17.64 22.51 11.91
N MET A 431 -17.71 23.26 13.01
CA MET A 431 -17.33 24.66 13.05
C MET A 431 -16.12 24.85 13.95
N PHE A 432 -15.25 25.76 13.54
CA PHE A 432 -14.15 26.25 14.35
C PHE A 432 -14.32 27.77 14.42
N GLY A 433 -14.26 28.32 15.64
CA GLY A 433 -14.41 29.76 15.84
C GLY A 433 -13.38 30.28 16.83
N THR A 434 -12.90 31.47 16.53
CA THR A 434 -11.94 32.27 17.31
C THR A 434 -12.60 33.49 17.93
N ALA A 435 -13.70 33.96 17.32
CA ALA A 435 -14.53 35.05 17.82
C ALA A 435 -16.01 34.62 17.88
N GLU A 436 -16.81 35.28 18.72
CA GLU A 436 -18.22 34.93 18.89
C GLU A 436 -19.02 35.05 17.59
N GLU A 437 -18.62 35.96 16.71
CA GLU A 437 -19.22 36.16 15.38
C GLU A 437 -19.12 34.92 14.48
N ASP A 438 -18.05 34.13 14.62
CA ASP A 438 -17.84 32.89 13.85
C ASP A 438 -18.86 31.81 14.23
N ILE A 439 -19.25 31.79 15.51
CA ILE A 439 -20.03 30.69 16.10
C ILE A 439 -21.49 31.06 16.29
N CYS A 440 -21.84 32.35 16.39
CA CYS A 440 -23.23 32.78 16.51
C CYS A 440 -24.12 32.22 15.39
N LEU A 441 -25.45 32.28 15.58
CA LEU A 441 -26.40 31.75 14.60
C LEU A 441 -26.16 32.29 13.17
N MET A 442 -25.79 33.57 13.05
CA MET A 442 -25.42 34.18 11.76
C MET A 442 -24.14 33.55 11.19
N GLY A 443 -23.11 33.34 12.02
CA GLY A 443 -21.87 32.64 11.65
C GLY A 443 -22.12 31.21 11.15
N TYR A 444 -23.01 30.48 11.82
CA TYR A 444 -23.47 29.17 11.34
C TYR A 444 -24.14 29.24 9.97
N GLN A 445 -25.05 30.18 9.74
CA GLN A 445 -25.71 30.34 8.44
C GLN A 445 -24.70 30.68 7.33
N HIS A 446 -23.73 31.56 7.61
CA HIS A 446 -22.64 31.86 6.70
C HIS A 446 -21.78 30.64 6.39
N HIS A 447 -21.43 29.84 7.40
CA HIS A 447 -20.69 28.60 7.22
C HIS A 447 -21.42 27.63 6.27
N VAL A 448 -22.72 27.40 6.51
CA VAL A 448 -23.54 26.52 5.65
C VAL A 448 -23.58 27.04 4.21
N SER A 449 -23.74 28.37 4.03
CA SER A 449 -23.73 28.97 2.69
C SER A 449 -22.38 28.81 1.98
N SER A 450 -21.26 28.93 2.71
CA SER A 450 -19.91 28.77 2.18
C SER A 450 -19.66 27.31 1.74
N CYS A 451 -20.10 26.33 2.52
CA CYS A 451 -20.00 24.92 2.15
C CYS A 451 -20.82 24.56 0.89
N SER A 452 -21.89 25.30 0.60
CA SER A 452 -22.69 25.12 -0.62
C SER A 452 -22.15 25.88 -1.84
N GLY A 453 -21.15 26.74 -1.66
CA GLY A 453 -20.53 27.52 -2.72
C GLY A 453 -19.58 26.71 -3.61
N PRO A 454 -19.26 27.20 -4.81
CA PRO A 454 -18.27 26.57 -5.68
C PRO A 454 -16.87 26.62 -5.05
N ALA A 455 -16.15 25.50 -5.09
CA ALA A 455 -14.76 25.44 -4.64
C ALA A 455 -13.85 26.24 -5.57
N PRO A 456 -12.82 26.94 -5.04
CA PRO A 456 -11.85 27.64 -5.86
C PRO A 456 -11.02 26.64 -6.67
N LEU A 457 -11.02 26.79 -7.99
CA LEU A 457 -10.25 25.97 -8.93
C LEU A 457 -9.08 26.78 -9.50
N THR A 458 -7.94 26.12 -9.69
CA THR A 458 -6.79 26.71 -10.40
C THR A 458 -7.05 26.79 -11.90
N LEU A 459 -6.30 27.67 -12.61
CA LEU A 459 -6.42 27.80 -14.07
C LEU A 459 -6.14 26.48 -14.80
N ALA A 460 -5.12 25.74 -14.36
CA ALA A 460 -4.77 24.44 -14.95
C ALA A 460 -5.87 23.39 -14.77
N GLU A 461 -6.54 23.35 -13.61
CA GLU A 461 -7.66 22.45 -13.36
C GLU A 461 -8.88 22.80 -14.23
N GLN A 462 -9.14 24.09 -14.43
CA GLN A 462 -10.21 24.55 -15.32
C GLN A 462 -9.91 24.16 -16.78
N GLU A 463 -8.67 24.30 -17.25
CA GLU A 463 -8.25 23.86 -18.58
C GLU A 463 -8.38 22.34 -18.74
N LEU A 464 -7.94 21.56 -17.76
CA LEU A 464 -8.05 20.10 -17.78
C LEU A 464 -9.51 19.65 -17.76
N GLN A 465 -10.37 20.34 -17.03
CA GLN A 465 -11.82 20.10 -17.07
C GLN A 465 -12.42 20.43 -18.45
N ARG A 466 -11.98 21.51 -19.11
CA ARG A 466 -12.37 21.83 -20.49
C ARG A 466 -11.88 20.78 -21.49
N ILE A 467 -10.67 20.25 -21.32
CA ILE A 467 -10.15 19.16 -22.14
C ILE A 467 -10.98 17.89 -21.90
N LYS A 468 -11.27 17.52 -20.65
CA LYS A 468 -12.14 16.37 -20.36
C LYS A 468 -13.55 16.51 -20.93
N ILE A 469 -14.13 17.72 -20.91
CA ILE A 469 -15.44 17.98 -21.53
C ILE A 469 -15.33 17.91 -23.05
N THR A 470 -14.27 18.46 -23.64
CA THR A 470 -14.02 18.41 -25.09
C THR A 470 -13.75 16.98 -25.54
N GLU A 471 -12.87 16.24 -24.88
CA GLU A 471 -12.63 14.82 -25.09
C GLU A 471 -13.88 13.99 -24.82
N GLY A 472 -14.68 14.33 -23.82
CA GLY A 472 -15.94 13.65 -23.53
C GLY A 472 -16.98 13.88 -24.63
N ARG A 473 -17.08 15.10 -25.16
CA ARG A 473 -17.90 15.43 -26.33
C ARG A 473 -17.34 14.81 -27.60
N VAL A 474 -16.02 14.83 -27.81
CA VAL A 474 -15.34 14.20 -28.93
C VAL A 474 -15.54 12.70 -28.83
N LYS A 475 -15.33 12.05 -27.68
CA LYS A 475 -15.62 10.62 -27.45
C LYS A 475 -17.10 10.32 -27.68
N GLN A 476 -18.05 11.08 -27.14
CA GLN A 476 -19.48 10.88 -27.45
C GLN A 476 -19.78 11.00 -28.95
N VAL A 477 -19.14 11.94 -29.66
CA VAL A 477 -19.32 12.12 -31.11
C VAL A 477 -18.58 11.05 -31.92
N THR A 478 -17.40 10.59 -31.50
CA THR A 478 -16.53 9.69 -32.26
C THR A 478 -16.69 8.21 -31.91
N THR A 479 -17.13 7.85 -30.71
CA THR A 479 -17.32 6.43 -30.34
C THR A 479 -18.77 5.95 -30.41
N GLU A 480 -19.77 6.83 -30.49
CA GLU A 480 -21.17 6.37 -30.60
C GLU A 480 -21.88 6.79 -31.91
N MET A 481 -21.38 7.77 -32.69
CA MET A 481 -22.04 8.21 -33.93
C MET A 481 -21.12 8.64 -35.10
N SER A 482 -19.80 8.38 -35.05
CA SER A 482 -18.92 8.71 -36.19
C SER A 482 -18.59 7.48 -37.03
N VAL A 483 -18.72 7.61 -38.35
CA VAL A 483 -18.52 6.55 -39.36
C VAL A 483 -17.08 6.57 -39.91
N GLU A 484 -16.20 7.44 -39.38
CA GLU A 484 -14.83 7.61 -39.89
C GLU A 484 -13.83 6.67 -39.20
N THR A 485 -13.79 5.42 -39.63
CA THR A 485 -12.80 4.41 -39.19
C THR A 485 -11.40 4.61 -39.77
N LYS A 486 -11.25 5.43 -40.82
CA LYS A 486 -9.98 5.61 -41.56
C LYS A 486 -8.86 6.30 -40.76
N HIS A 487 -9.18 7.08 -39.73
CA HIS A 487 -8.17 7.75 -38.90
C HIS A 487 -7.70 6.92 -37.70
N GLN A 488 -8.27 5.73 -37.47
CA GLN A 488 -7.85 4.83 -36.38
C GLN A 488 -6.63 3.97 -36.78
N THR A 489 -6.37 3.80 -38.07
CA THR A 489 -5.24 3.03 -38.61
C THR A 489 -4.43 3.86 -39.60
N ILE A 490 -3.10 3.72 -39.58
CA ILE A 490 -2.22 4.34 -40.57
C ILE A 490 -2.47 3.66 -41.93
N GLN A 491 -2.41 4.42 -43.02
CA GLN A 491 -2.57 3.89 -44.38
C GLN A 491 -1.54 2.78 -44.68
N GLY A 492 -2.00 1.59 -45.04
CA GLY A 492 -1.14 0.42 -45.31
C GLY A 492 -0.22 0.61 -46.52
N LEU A 493 0.97 0.01 -46.46
CA LEU A 493 2.06 0.15 -47.43
C LEU A 493 1.97 -0.93 -48.52
N ALA A 494 2.04 -0.57 -49.80
CA ALA A 494 1.80 -1.49 -50.91
C ALA A 494 3.11 -1.87 -51.63
N PHE A 495 3.57 -3.11 -51.44
CA PHE A 495 4.66 -3.71 -52.22
C PHE A 495 4.08 -4.59 -53.34
N PRO A 496 4.53 -4.43 -54.60
CA PRO A 496 4.03 -5.25 -55.70
C PRO A 496 4.42 -6.73 -55.56
N LEU A 497 3.49 -7.60 -55.92
CA LEU A 497 3.71 -9.06 -56.02
C LEU A 497 4.55 -9.41 -57.25
N GLN A 498 5.56 -10.27 -57.07
CA GLN A 498 6.33 -10.87 -58.16
C GLN A 498 5.43 -11.75 -59.03
N GLN A 499 5.69 -11.82 -60.35
CA GLN A 499 4.84 -12.55 -61.30
C GLN A 499 4.67 -14.04 -60.95
N THR A 500 5.69 -14.67 -60.35
CA THR A 500 5.63 -16.05 -59.85
C THR A 500 4.68 -16.20 -58.66
N ALA A 501 4.68 -15.24 -57.72
CA ALA A 501 3.75 -15.20 -56.59
C ALA A 501 2.30 -15.01 -57.07
N LYS A 502 2.07 -14.15 -58.07
CA LYS A 502 0.74 -13.97 -58.70
C LYS A 502 0.21 -15.26 -59.31
N ARG A 503 1.05 -16.01 -60.04
CA ARG A 503 0.69 -17.31 -60.61
C ARG A 503 0.39 -18.34 -59.53
N ALA A 504 1.17 -18.38 -58.45
CA ALA A 504 0.91 -19.29 -57.33
C ALA A 504 -0.44 -18.97 -56.66
N LEU A 505 -0.75 -17.70 -56.40
CA LEU A 505 -2.05 -17.29 -55.84
C LEU A 505 -3.23 -17.71 -56.73
N GLN A 506 -3.09 -17.60 -58.06
CA GLN A 506 -4.10 -18.11 -59.00
C GLN A 506 -4.25 -19.63 -58.93
N GLN A 507 -3.15 -20.37 -58.82
CA GLN A 507 -3.18 -21.83 -58.65
C GLN A 507 -3.81 -22.26 -57.33
N LEU A 508 -3.59 -21.50 -56.25
CA LEU A 508 -4.21 -21.73 -54.94
C LEU A 508 -5.70 -21.43 -54.98
N ALA A 509 -6.12 -20.35 -55.66
CA ALA A 509 -7.55 -20.03 -55.87
C ALA A 509 -8.28 -21.14 -56.63
N GLN A 510 -7.59 -21.79 -57.58
CA GLN A 510 -8.10 -22.96 -58.31
C GLN A 510 -7.86 -24.29 -57.56
N LYS A 511 -7.32 -24.25 -56.33
CA LYS A 511 -7.00 -25.41 -55.47
C LYS A 511 -6.04 -26.44 -56.09
N HIS A 512 -5.23 -26.04 -57.08
CA HIS A 512 -4.19 -26.90 -57.67
C HIS A 512 -2.98 -27.08 -56.74
N ILE A 513 -2.73 -26.08 -55.87
CA ILE A 513 -1.73 -26.13 -54.82
C ILE A 513 -2.42 -25.90 -53.47
N ASN A 514 -1.84 -26.42 -52.39
CA ASN A 514 -2.39 -26.30 -51.04
C ASN A 514 -1.58 -25.37 -50.13
N TYR A 515 -0.43 -24.85 -50.60
CA TYR A 515 0.45 -24.03 -49.77
C TYR A 515 1.26 -23.03 -50.60
N ILE A 516 1.38 -21.80 -50.10
CA ILE A 516 2.26 -20.74 -50.63
C ILE A 516 3.02 -20.12 -49.46
N GLN A 517 4.33 -19.96 -49.62
CA GLN A 517 5.14 -19.13 -48.73
C GLN A 517 5.69 -17.91 -49.47
N LEU A 518 5.46 -16.72 -48.92
CA LEU A 518 5.94 -15.45 -49.46
C LEU A 518 6.95 -14.79 -48.49
N ARG A 519 7.90 -14.05 -49.06
CA ARG A 519 8.82 -13.18 -48.33
C ARG A 519 8.79 -11.77 -48.92
N LEU A 520 9.09 -10.76 -48.11
CA LEU A 520 9.39 -9.42 -48.62
C LEU A 520 10.88 -9.33 -48.94
N ASP A 521 11.19 -8.88 -50.15
CA ASP A 521 12.53 -8.36 -50.47
C ASP A 521 12.56 -6.87 -50.08
N VAL A 522 13.25 -6.58 -48.98
CA VAL A 522 13.38 -5.22 -48.44
C VAL A 522 14.22 -4.30 -49.33
N GLN A 523 15.10 -4.86 -50.17
CA GLN A 523 15.95 -4.06 -51.07
C GLN A 523 15.22 -3.70 -52.36
N LYS A 524 14.44 -4.65 -52.90
CA LYS A 524 13.66 -4.43 -54.13
C LYS A 524 12.24 -3.90 -53.89
N GLU A 525 11.80 -3.88 -52.63
CA GLU A 525 10.44 -3.48 -52.23
C GLU A 525 9.35 -4.30 -52.92
N ILE A 526 9.57 -5.61 -53.08
CA ILE A 526 8.62 -6.53 -53.75
C ILE A 526 8.31 -7.73 -52.84
N ILE A 527 7.15 -8.35 -53.08
CA ILE A 527 6.76 -9.59 -52.41
C ILE A 527 7.10 -10.76 -53.33
N GLU A 528 8.04 -11.61 -52.91
CA GLU A 528 8.57 -12.74 -53.68
C GLU A 528 7.97 -14.07 -53.21
N LEU A 529 7.81 -15.01 -54.16
CA LEU A 529 7.47 -16.40 -53.85
C LEU A 529 8.72 -17.16 -53.40
N VAL A 530 8.67 -17.77 -52.21
CA VAL A 530 9.74 -18.66 -51.73
C VAL A 530 9.57 -20.05 -52.32
N HIS A 531 8.41 -20.68 -52.09
CA HIS A 531 8.05 -21.97 -52.68
C HIS A 531 6.55 -22.25 -52.57
N SER A 532 6.08 -23.26 -53.30
CA SER A 532 4.69 -23.75 -53.29
C SER A 532 4.60 -25.28 -53.12
N ASN A 533 5.59 -25.88 -52.43
CA ASN A 533 5.64 -27.31 -52.17
C ASN A 533 4.38 -27.81 -51.43
N PRO A 534 3.80 -28.95 -51.84
CA PRO A 534 2.67 -29.55 -51.14
C PRO A 534 2.96 -29.72 -49.65
N THR A 535 2.05 -29.24 -48.81
CA THR A 535 2.20 -29.27 -47.35
C THR A 535 0.90 -29.78 -46.73
N GLU A 536 0.99 -30.83 -45.91
CA GLU A 536 -0.13 -31.29 -45.08
C GLU A 536 -0.09 -30.61 -43.71
N THR A 537 -1.17 -30.70 -42.94
CA THR A 537 -1.28 -30.09 -41.59
C THR A 537 -0.10 -30.44 -40.67
N ARG A 538 0.32 -31.71 -40.65
CA ARG A 538 1.47 -32.19 -39.87
C ARG A 538 2.82 -31.57 -40.27
N ASP A 539 2.95 -31.15 -41.53
CA ASP A 539 4.20 -30.62 -42.07
C ASP A 539 4.26 -29.10 -41.92
N LEU A 540 3.13 -28.44 -41.64
CA LEU A 540 3.01 -26.99 -41.57
C LEU A 540 3.94 -26.33 -40.53
N PRO A 541 4.14 -26.87 -39.31
CA PRO A 541 5.12 -26.32 -38.36
C PRO A 541 6.53 -26.25 -38.93
N SER A 542 6.94 -27.26 -39.71
CA SER A 542 8.28 -27.33 -40.32
C SER A 542 8.51 -26.29 -41.41
N ARG A 543 7.45 -25.63 -41.91
CA ARG A 543 7.54 -24.60 -42.96
C ARG A 543 7.77 -23.20 -42.41
N VAL A 544 7.61 -22.99 -41.11
CA VAL A 544 7.77 -21.67 -40.48
C VAL A 544 9.24 -21.49 -40.06
N PRO A 545 9.98 -20.51 -40.63
CA PRO A 545 11.35 -20.23 -40.23
C PRO A 545 11.41 -19.66 -38.80
N LYS A 546 12.51 -19.92 -38.10
CA LYS A 546 12.74 -19.42 -36.73
C LYS A 546 13.50 -18.09 -36.68
N ASP A 547 14.02 -17.64 -37.82
CA ASP A 547 14.94 -16.51 -37.94
C ASP A 547 14.36 -15.33 -38.73
N THR A 548 13.41 -15.58 -39.64
CA THR A 548 12.91 -14.59 -40.58
C THR A 548 11.38 -14.64 -40.73
N PRO A 549 10.72 -13.49 -40.92
CA PRO A 549 9.27 -13.43 -41.02
C PRO A 549 8.78 -13.87 -42.40
N ARG A 550 7.60 -14.49 -42.46
CA ARG A 550 7.00 -14.98 -43.70
C ARG A 550 5.48 -14.80 -43.69
N TYR A 551 4.92 -14.70 -44.89
CA TYR A 551 3.49 -14.91 -45.08
C TYR A 551 3.26 -16.29 -45.63
N HIS A 552 2.19 -16.91 -45.17
CA HIS A 552 1.78 -18.22 -45.61
C HIS A 552 0.31 -18.20 -45.97
N PHE A 553 -0.01 -18.83 -47.10
CA PHE A 553 -1.38 -19.20 -47.43
C PHE A 553 -1.45 -20.72 -47.42
N PHE A 554 -2.34 -21.27 -46.61
CA PHE A 554 -2.47 -22.70 -46.43
C PHE A 554 -3.92 -23.12 -46.63
N LEU A 555 -4.14 -24.13 -47.48
CA LEU A 555 -5.44 -24.74 -47.71
C LEU A 555 -5.68 -25.78 -46.62
N TYR A 556 -6.36 -25.37 -45.56
CA TYR A 556 -6.68 -26.20 -44.41
C TYR A 556 -7.86 -27.14 -44.72
N LYS A 557 -7.52 -28.41 -44.94
CA LYS A 557 -8.47 -29.51 -45.14
C LYS A 557 -8.85 -30.08 -43.79
N HIS A 558 -10.12 -29.93 -43.40
CA HIS A 558 -10.61 -30.35 -42.09
C HIS A 558 -12.09 -30.75 -42.15
N SER A 559 -12.58 -31.40 -41.09
CA SER A 559 -14.01 -31.67 -40.94
C SER A 559 -14.58 -30.87 -39.78
N HIS A 560 -15.70 -30.20 -39.99
CA HIS A 560 -16.42 -29.45 -38.97
C HIS A 560 -17.89 -29.86 -38.98
N GLU A 561 -18.42 -30.23 -37.81
CA GLU A 561 -19.82 -30.68 -37.64
C GLU A 561 -20.29 -31.80 -38.60
N GLY A 562 -19.35 -32.60 -39.11
CA GLY A 562 -19.64 -33.73 -40.02
C GLY A 562 -19.44 -33.42 -41.51
N ASP A 563 -19.27 -32.15 -41.88
CA ASP A 563 -18.97 -31.74 -43.24
C ASP A 563 -17.45 -31.64 -43.47
N TYR A 564 -16.99 -31.97 -44.68
CA TYR A 564 -15.60 -31.80 -45.09
C TYR A 564 -15.40 -30.45 -45.77
N LEU A 565 -14.48 -29.63 -45.24
CA LEU A 565 -14.23 -28.26 -45.67
C LEU A 565 -12.76 -28.08 -46.09
N GLU A 566 -12.55 -27.24 -47.09
CA GLU A 566 -11.22 -26.80 -47.53
C GLU A 566 -11.19 -25.27 -47.48
N SER A 567 -10.58 -24.74 -46.43
CA SER A 567 -10.59 -23.30 -46.13
C SER A 567 -9.18 -22.73 -46.21
N VAL A 568 -9.03 -21.53 -46.79
CA VAL A 568 -7.72 -20.87 -46.87
C VAL A 568 -7.46 -20.10 -45.59
N VAL A 569 -6.36 -20.43 -44.92
CA VAL A 569 -5.86 -19.73 -43.74
C VAL A 569 -4.65 -18.90 -44.13
N PHE A 570 -4.67 -17.62 -43.77
CA PHE A 570 -3.50 -16.76 -43.86
C PHE A 570 -2.74 -16.78 -42.55
N ILE A 571 -1.43 -16.99 -42.60
CA ILE A 571 -0.56 -17.01 -41.42
C ILE A 571 0.56 -16.02 -41.64
N TYR A 572 0.70 -15.08 -40.72
CA TYR A 572 1.85 -14.20 -40.59
C TYR A 572 2.75 -14.75 -39.49
N SER A 573 3.92 -15.28 -39.86
CA SER A 573 4.92 -15.74 -38.90
C SER A 573 5.96 -14.66 -38.62
N MET A 574 6.18 -14.39 -37.34
CA MET A 574 7.06 -13.31 -36.86
C MET A 574 7.91 -13.81 -35.68
N PRO A 575 9.14 -14.29 -35.90
CA PRO A 575 9.98 -14.91 -34.85
C PRO A 575 10.54 -13.97 -33.77
N GLY A 576 9.88 -12.84 -33.50
CA GLY A 576 10.22 -11.90 -32.44
C GLY A 576 11.44 -11.01 -32.72
N TYR A 577 12.37 -10.96 -31.75
CA TYR A 577 13.54 -10.07 -31.76
C TYR A 577 14.72 -10.56 -32.60
N SER A 578 14.63 -11.76 -33.19
CA SER A 578 15.63 -12.25 -34.15
C SER A 578 15.67 -11.40 -35.44
N CYS A 579 14.59 -10.70 -35.75
CA CYS A 579 14.46 -9.84 -36.92
C CYS A 579 14.71 -8.36 -36.58
N SER A 580 15.08 -7.55 -37.56
CA SER A 580 15.23 -6.10 -37.36
C SER A 580 13.88 -5.40 -37.17
N ILE A 581 13.86 -4.24 -36.49
CA ILE A 581 12.65 -3.41 -36.36
C ILE A 581 12.11 -3.03 -37.75
N LYS A 582 13.00 -2.74 -38.70
CA LYS A 582 12.65 -2.40 -40.09
C LYS A 582 11.84 -3.52 -40.76
N GLU A 583 12.30 -4.76 -40.66
CA GLU A 583 11.59 -5.92 -41.23
C GLU A 583 10.23 -6.13 -40.56
N ARG A 584 10.17 -6.07 -39.22
CA ARG A 584 8.89 -6.22 -38.49
C ARG A 584 7.86 -5.17 -38.91
N MET A 585 8.29 -3.92 -38.99
CA MET A 585 7.41 -2.82 -39.39
C MET A 585 6.93 -2.96 -40.83
N LEU A 586 7.81 -3.37 -41.76
CA LEU A 586 7.44 -3.56 -43.17
C LEU A 586 6.44 -4.70 -43.34
N TYR A 587 6.67 -5.85 -42.71
CA TYR A 587 5.69 -6.94 -42.74
C TYR A 587 4.35 -6.51 -42.10
N SER A 588 4.37 -5.90 -40.91
CA SER A 588 3.12 -5.43 -40.29
C SER A 588 2.36 -4.41 -41.15
N SER A 589 3.07 -3.55 -41.90
CA SER A 589 2.47 -2.48 -42.72
C SER A 589 1.97 -2.97 -44.08
N CYS A 590 2.61 -3.99 -44.66
CA CYS A 590 2.23 -4.56 -45.96
C CYS A 590 1.10 -5.58 -45.87
N LYS A 591 0.86 -6.16 -44.69
CA LYS A 591 -0.15 -7.21 -44.47
C LYS A 591 -1.54 -6.80 -44.97
N SER A 592 -2.03 -5.62 -44.58
CA SER A 592 -3.40 -5.18 -44.95
C SER A 592 -3.57 -5.06 -46.45
N ARG A 593 -2.62 -4.42 -47.14
CA ARG A 593 -2.64 -4.25 -48.60
C ARG A 593 -2.52 -5.56 -49.36
N LEU A 594 -1.66 -6.46 -48.92
CA LEU A 594 -1.53 -7.79 -49.53
C LEU A 594 -2.86 -8.56 -49.43
N LEU A 595 -3.50 -8.55 -48.26
CA LEU A 595 -4.77 -9.23 -48.05
C LEU A 595 -5.91 -8.60 -48.87
N GLU A 596 -5.96 -7.27 -48.95
CA GLU A 596 -6.87 -6.55 -49.84
C GLU A 596 -6.69 -6.96 -51.31
N GLU A 597 -5.45 -7.02 -51.80
CA GLU A 597 -5.14 -7.44 -53.19
C GLU A 597 -5.53 -8.90 -53.42
N VAL A 598 -5.26 -9.80 -52.47
CA VAL A 598 -5.59 -11.23 -52.57
C VAL A 598 -7.10 -11.50 -52.57
N GLU A 599 -7.84 -10.86 -51.66
CA GLU A 599 -9.30 -11.02 -51.56
C GLU A 599 -10.02 -10.37 -52.77
N LYS A 600 -9.54 -9.21 -53.23
CA LYS A 600 -10.20 -8.44 -54.30
C LYS A 600 -9.86 -8.95 -55.71
N ASP A 601 -8.58 -9.16 -56.00
CA ASP A 601 -8.13 -9.42 -57.37
C ASP A 601 -8.08 -10.91 -57.71
N TYR A 602 -7.93 -11.79 -56.70
CA TYR A 602 -7.88 -13.25 -56.87
C TYR A 602 -9.10 -13.98 -56.31
N HIS A 603 -10.04 -13.25 -55.68
CA HIS A 603 -11.27 -13.80 -55.07
C HIS A 603 -11.00 -14.96 -54.10
N LEU A 604 -9.87 -14.90 -53.39
CA LEU A 604 -9.49 -15.91 -52.43
C LEU A 604 -10.12 -15.59 -51.06
N GLU A 605 -11.10 -16.38 -50.64
CA GLU A 605 -11.76 -16.19 -49.35
C GLU A 605 -10.88 -16.70 -48.20
N ILE A 606 -10.36 -15.78 -47.40
CA ILE A 606 -9.50 -16.09 -46.25
C ILE A 606 -10.38 -16.20 -45.01
N ILE A 607 -10.58 -17.42 -44.51
CA ILE A 607 -11.47 -17.65 -43.36
C ILE A 607 -10.90 -17.08 -42.06
N LYS A 608 -9.57 -17.14 -41.91
CA LYS A 608 -8.87 -16.75 -40.70
C LYS A 608 -7.49 -16.18 -41.03
N LYS A 609 -7.14 -15.11 -40.31
CA LYS A 609 -5.85 -14.42 -40.36
C LYS A 609 -5.16 -14.67 -39.02
N LEU A 610 -4.10 -15.47 -39.03
CA LEU A 610 -3.35 -15.88 -37.85
C LEU A 610 -2.03 -15.10 -37.78
N GLU A 611 -1.62 -14.75 -36.57
CA GLU A 611 -0.31 -14.22 -36.28
C GLU A 611 0.35 -15.13 -35.26
N ILE A 612 1.51 -15.67 -35.59
CA ILE A 612 2.25 -16.61 -34.75
C ILE A 612 3.70 -16.18 -34.63
N GLU A 613 4.33 -16.51 -33.51
CA GLU A 613 5.77 -16.31 -33.35
C GLU A 613 6.56 -17.57 -33.72
N ILE A 614 6.04 -18.75 -33.37
CA ILE A 614 6.74 -20.03 -33.50
C ILE A 614 5.85 -21.02 -34.27
N GLY A 615 6.45 -21.73 -35.23
CA GLY A 615 5.73 -22.73 -36.04
C GLY A 615 5.14 -23.89 -35.26
N ASP A 616 5.73 -24.22 -34.10
CA ASP A 616 5.30 -25.31 -33.22
C ASP A 616 3.88 -25.09 -32.65
N GLU A 617 3.36 -23.85 -32.69
CA GLU A 617 1.98 -23.53 -32.30
C GLU A 617 0.94 -24.03 -33.31
N LEU A 618 1.32 -24.28 -34.56
CA LEU A 618 0.42 -24.70 -35.64
C LEU A 618 0.07 -26.19 -35.57
N THR A 619 -0.52 -26.61 -34.45
CA THR A 619 -1.10 -27.94 -34.30
C THR A 619 -2.46 -28.02 -34.98
N GLU A 620 -2.92 -29.24 -35.27
CA GLU A 620 -4.26 -29.47 -35.84
C GLU A 620 -5.37 -28.96 -34.90
N GLU A 621 -5.21 -29.17 -33.59
CA GLU A 621 -6.12 -28.64 -32.56
C GLU A 621 -6.14 -27.11 -32.54
N PHE A 622 -4.97 -26.46 -32.62
CA PHE A 622 -4.87 -25.01 -32.62
C PHE A 622 -5.52 -24.40 -33.86
N LEU A 623 -5.25 -24.95 -35.05
CA LEU A 623 -5.88 -24.49 -36.28
C LEU A 623 -7.40 -24.68 -36.24
N TYR A 624 -7.87 -25.81 -35.69
CA TYR A 624 -9.29 -26.06 -35.53
C TYR A 624 -9.94 -25.04 -34.58
N ASP A 625 -9.36 -24.80 -33.40
CA ASP A 625 -9.88 -23.86 -32.40
C ASP A 625 -9.90 -22.41 -32.90
N GLU A 626 -8.91 -22.01 -33.69
CA GLU A 626 -8.85 -20.65 -34.24
C GLU A 626 -9.82 -20.43 -35.41
N VAL A 627 -10.00 -21.44 -36.28
CA VAL A 627 -10.98 -21.37 -37.38
C VAL A 627 -12.40 -21.50 -36.84
N HIS A 628 -12.62 -22.35 -35.83
CA HIS A 628 -13.90 -22.64 -35.19
C HIS A 628 -13.85 -22.40 -33.68
N PRO A 629 -14.05 -21.14 -33.21
CA PRO A 629 -13.91 -20.79 -31.80
C PRO A 629 -14.86 -21.54 -30.89
N LYS A 630 -14.33 -22.08 -29.79
CA LYS A 630 -15.14 -22.67 -28.72
C LYS A 630 -16.05 -21.60 -28.09
N GLN A 631 -17.26 -21.99 -27.71
CA GLN A 631 -18.17 -21.12 -26.96
C GLN A 631 -17.51 -20.63 -25.66
N HIS A 632 -17.74 -19.36 -25.30
CA HIS A 632 -17.17 -18.77 -24.10
C HIS A 632 -17.44 -19.64 -22.87
N ALA A 633 -16.38 -20.22 -22.30
CA ALA A 633 -16.49 -20.95 -21.05
C ALA A 633 -16.98 -20.00 -19.96
N HIS A 634 -18.15 -20.28 -19.39
CA HIS A 634 -18.69 -19.48 -18.29
C HIS A 634 -17.68 -19.47 -17.13
N LYS A 635 -17.37 -18.28 -16.61
CA LYS A 635 -16.44 -18.13 -15.49
C LYS A 635 -16.90 -18.99 -14.32
N GLN A 636 -16.07 -19.95 -13.92
CA GLN A 636 -16.39 -20.83 -12.80
C GLN A 636 -16.39 -20.00 -11.51
N ALA A 637 -17.54 -19.92 -10.85
CA ALA A 637 -17.66 -19.23 -9.57
C ALA A 637 -17.43 -20.22 -8.43
N PHE A 638 -16.47 -19.93 -7.57
CA PHE A 638 -16.23 -20.72 -6.36
C PHE A 638 -17.43 -20.58 -5.41
N ALA A 639 -17.78 -21.67 -4.72
CA ALA A 639 -18.82 -21.62 -3.70
C ALA A 639 -18.44 -20.64 -2.59
N LYS A 640 -19.41 -19.81 -2.15
CA LYS A 640 -19.22 -18.95 -0.98
C LYS A 640 -18.94 -19.82 0.27
N PRO A 641 -18.16 -19.33 1.24
CA PRO A 641 -17.90 -20.05 2.49
C PRO A 641 -19.19 -20.50 3.16
N ARG A 642 -19.15 -21.63 3.88
CA ARG A 642 -20.25 -22.02 4.75
C ARG A 642 -20.51 -20.88 5.74
N GLY A 643 -21.76 -20.40 5.79
CA GLY A 643 -22.15 -19.35 6.72
C GLY A 643 -21.92 -19.77 8.19
N PRO A 644 -22.08 -18.85 9.14
CA PRO A 644 -21.84 -19.12 10.57
C PRO A 644 -22.52 -20.41 11.04
N ALA A 645 -21.74 -21.32 11.64
CA ALA A 645 -22.24 -22.60 12.12
C ALA A 645 -23.29 -22.39 13.23
N GLY A 646 -24.42 -23.11 13.17
CA GLY A 646 -25.46 -23.04 14.20
C GLY A 646 -26.43 -21.86 14.08
N LYS A 647 -26.59 -21.23 12.91
CA LYS A 647 -27.66 -20.24 12.68
C LYS A 647 -29.04 -20.85 12.95
N ARG A 648 -29.59 -20.55 14.13
CA ARG A 648 -30.98 -20.88 14.51
C ARG A 648 -31.94 -19.93 13.78
N GLY A 649 -32.30 -20.28 12.54
CA GLY A 649 -33.38 -19.62 11.80
C GLY A 649 -33.09 -19.38 10.32
N HIS A 650 -34.18 -19.35 9.52
CA HIS A 650 -34.11 -19.00 8.11
C HIS A 650 -33.63 -17.55 7.91
N LYS A 651 -32.97 -17.28 6.77
CA LYS A 651 -32.64 -15.90 6.39
C LYS A 651 -33.94 -15.11 6.23
N ARG A 652 -34.16 -14.15 7.11
CA ARG A 652 -35.28 -13.21 7.03
C ARG A 652 -34.79 -11.93 6.37
N LEU A 653 -35.61 -11.31 5.52
CA LEU A 653 -35.35 -9.94 5.11
C LEU A 653 -35.47 -9.03 6.34
N ILE A 654 -34.44 -8.23 6.60
CA ILE A 654 -34.51 -7.16 7.60
C ILE A 654 -35.14 -5.96 6.90
N LYS A 655 -36.48 -5.95 6.77
CA LYS A 655 -37.21 -4.77 6.33
C LYS A 655 -37.50 -3.89 7.55
N GLY A 656 -37.01 -2.64 7.55
CA GLY A 656 -37.49 -1.63 8.49
C GLY A 656 -38.91 -1.22 8.12
N THR A 657 -39.79 -1.03 9.10
CA THR A 657 -41.22 -0.71 8.91
C THR A 657 -41.48 0.72 8.40
N GLY A 658 -40.45 1.48 8.01
CA GLY A 658 -40.55 2.91 7.66
C GLY A 658 -40.76 3.24 6.18
N GLY A 659 -41.20 2.31 5.34
CA GLY A 659 -41.26 2.52 3.88
C GLY A 659 -42.46 1.89 3.19
N ASN A 660 -43.65 1.94 3.79
CA ASN A 660 -44.89 1.49 3.16
C ASN A 660 -46.05 2.44 3.49
N MET A 661 -46.07 3.62 2.84
CA MET A 661 -47.29 4.38 2.53
C MET A 661 -47.00 5.31 1.36
N GLN A 662 -46.98 4.75 0.14
CA GLN A 662 -47.25 5.46 -1.12
C GLN A 662 -47.15 4.41 -2.24
N ASN A 663 -48.25 3.71 -2.46
CA ASN A 663 -48.72 3.16 -3.74
C ASN A 663 -49.83 2.15 -3.45
N SER A 664 -51.02 2.69 -3.25
CA SER A 664 -52.30 2.06 -3.53
C SER A 664 -53.17 3.10 -4.20
#